data_AF-A0A949NNC2-F1
#
_entry.id   AF-A0A949NNC2-F1
#
_cell.length_a   1.000
_cell.length_b   1.000
_cell.length_c   1.000
_cell.angle_alpha   90.00
_cell.angle_beta   90.00
_cell.angle_gamma   90.00
#
_symmetry.space_group_name_H-M   'P 1'
#
loop_
_entity.id
_entity.type
_entity.pdbx_description
1 polymer ?
#
loop_
_entity_poly.entity_id
_entity_poly.type
_entity_poly.pdbx_seq_one_letter_code
_entity_poly.pdbx_strand_id
1 'polypeptide(L)'
;MTLGRHIPPRRMVLAALLLLGLGLRLWGLDWEAPATGEGGPEQWGWRVIAALSWSSPVYPGLITQAFFSLAALLQGAVTLITGGLALLMGQARFVGEWAMDPRMAGRLCAALLGAGQIPLAYLLGRRCFDSVATGLLAAAVVAVSPLLVVQSHYLSLETPLGFWALLAALLAWQTMEEPRKGGMAGLGLVLGLAAATSVLGLLLWPVGLAAWLAAGRDSRVTASRRWLLWPLCLAGGLVLGLGLGAPGLWWPHETNGFWDISSLGVLWPAGADWQSLIRERLIRESRILLRWEGLEIAALWLLGLAILLRKKQGRRLVVALAPALLALLGLSWPATSGQGWLALWLPLALVTAVWPLVLLCRRLPSYAWQVAAVGVLLTAIALGGVWRSSGVGYLFWQEGTVASARFWLEANVPSGAPLLSGPGAPLDIFPGARLWRPGQDAAGAYLVLDPQEARAAKGDDRLAEELAARQPLQRFDLRSAWGRGPWGLGGSSPALLNPNLTVYAPTPRGHIKEPMALDRPPVGAPRPYGLVYQTGTAYSRDDAVMLVPPGGRAVRVLRRMGGSPPVGLRLRNLGAGLLKARLTQGPWHRQNLTLYPGQQMDLALSVRGWPPVVEGLYPVKLNLEDKGVMWARLLSDPLLLGKLDMEAGRWGRAQEWLGLAAKKHEGFEVMSMLAGALARQNKLKEASLALFHLDFMSPDRYIALANGTIDQAWRKSLAEFTGYDLDLLERATSLGYDILGALYLGDDRPVSLQGKGFTGSLRRSPKGDGLALNLWLKTPWPQGQWKAVVKLRGQGLGASDRILGQAELRALGPQGSRLVAHEVITMDSLAGGGLEMPFRLAEDGNRLELRLSLAHDAGLSLEGLRVGADIQAHMRRILLWYYDARGLVALGAGQHQEAVDAFQALLELSPGYRAAYLPLARSLLEIGKLDQATQVTNLAEEAYHSFPDRLIQVGGLYKDLRHKDALARVEKRLGHLRPSLKRVSRFDDGMSLLGYDLPKNKVKPGGKLEVNLYWRAWQAVPVDYTIFVHLVGPGGVLNYDHRLERGSRSMTTLRAGQVVREDLSLTIPPGTQPGAYTLTVGLWDPAVASEALPVIEGEDAGRRHLEVTKIEVSAPEANPKK
;
A
#
# COMPACT_ATOMS: atom_id res chain seq x y z
N MET A 1 17.74 -44.26 16.12
CA MET A 1 16.79 -43.71 15.13
C MET A 1 17.23 -44.10 13.72
N THR A 2 16.64 -45.17 13.19
CA THR A 2 16.95 -45.78 11.87
C THR A 2 15.81 -45.55 10.88
N LEU A 3 15.55 -44.29 10.50
CA LEU A 3 14.56 -43.95 9.47
C LEU A 3 15.14 -43.90 8.04
N GLY A 4 16.41 -44.26 7.87
CA GLY A 4 17.16 -44.13 6.62
C GLY A 4 17.26 -45.37 5.73
N ARG A 5 16.33 -46.35 5.78
CA ARG A 5 16.32 -47.46 4.81
C ARG A 5 15.39 -47.15 3.62
N HIS A 6 16.01 -46.49 2.63
CA HIS A 6 15.68 -46.48 1.20
C HIS A 6 14.25 -46.10 0.78
N ILE A 7 13.87 -44.83 0.93
CA ILE A 7 12.84 -44.25 0.06
C ILE A 7 13.49 -44.05 -1.33
N PRO A 8 13.03 -44.73 -2.40
CA PRO A 8 13.61 -44.54 -3.74
C PRO A 8 13.43 -43.09 -4.20
N PRO A 9 14.40 -42.50 -4.93
CA PRO A 9 14.43 -41.07 -5.25
C PRO A 9 13.15 -40.57 -5.93
N ARG A 10 12.51 -41.41 -6.75
CA ARG A 10 11.19 -41.12 -7.38
C ARG A 10 10.05 -40.86 -6.39
N ARG A 11 10.04 -41.52 -5.22
CA ARG A 11 9.02 -41.30 -4.18
C ARG A 11 9.27 -39.98 -3.46
N MET A 12 10.53 -39.59 -3.27
CA MET A 12 10.88 -38.27 -2.73
C MET A 12 10.46 -37.15 -3.68
N VAL A 13 10.71 -37.30 -4.99
CA VAL A 13 10.27 -36.32 -6.00
C VAL A 13 8.75 -36.20 -6.01
N LEU A 14 8.01 -37.31 -6.00
CA LEU A 14 6.54 -37.26 -5.94
C LEU A 14 6.03 -36.60 -4.64
N ALA A 15 6.63 -36.91 -3.49
CA ALA A 15 6.27 -36.29 -2.22
C ALA A 15 6.54 -34.77 -2.24
N ALA A 16 7.67 -34.35 -2.83
CA ALA A 16 8.00 -32.94 -3.01
C ALA A 16 6.98 -32.23 -3.93
N LEU A 17 6.59 -32.86 -5.05
CA LEU A 17 5.56 -32.31 -5.94
C LEU A 17 4.18 -32.22 -5.27
N LEU A 18 3.82 -33.20 -4.45
CA LEU A 18 2.57 -33.18 -3.68
C LEU A 18 2.58 -32.06 -2.63
N LEU A 19 3.66 -31.92 -1.86
CA LEU A 19 3.79 -30.85 -0.86
C LEU A 19 3.79 -29.47 -1.51
N LEU A 20 4.50 -29.32 -2.63
CA LEU A 20 4.51 -28.09 -3.43
C LEU A 20 3.11 -27.76 -3.97
N GLY A 21 2.44 -28.72 -4.61
CA GLY A 21 1.12 -28.51 -5.19
C GLY A 21 0.02 -28.29 -4.14
N LEU A 22 0.14 -28.90 -2.96
CA LEU A 22 -0.73 -28.64 -1.81
C LEU A 22 -0.44 -27.24 -1.24
N GLY A 23 0.83 -26.89 -1.02
CA GLY A 23 1.22 -25.57 -0.53
C GLY A 23 0.71 -24.43 -1.42
N LEU A 24 0.81 -24.58 -2.75
CA LEU A 24 0.26 -23.62 -3.72
C LEU A 24 -1.27 -23.49 -3.66
N ARG A 25 -2.00 -24.54 -3.26
CA ARG A 25 -3.47 -24.53 -3.16
C ARG A 25 -3.98 -24.06 -1.80
N LEU A 26 -3.15 -24.17 -0.75
CA LEU A 26 -3.48 -23.68 0.59
C LEU A 26 -3.08 -22.22 0.80
N TRP A 27 -2.12 -21.71 0.03
CA TRP A 27 -1.63 -20.34 0.19
C TRP A 27 -2.63 -19.31 -0.35
N GLY A 28 -3.26 -18.56 0.56
CA GLY A 28 -4.28 -17.56 0.21
C GLY A 28 -5.70 -18.13 0.21
N LEU A 29 -5.93 -19.27 0.86
CA LEU A 29 -7.26 -19.90 0.91
C LEU A 29 -8.33 -19.05 1.62
N ASP A 30 -7.91 -18.19 2.55
CA ASP A 30 -8.74 -17.29 3.38
C ASP A 30 -9.04 -15.93 2.74
N TRP A 31 -9.24 -15.91 1.42
CA TRP A 31 -9.51 -14.67 0.71
C TRP A 31 -11.00 -14.26 0.84
N GLU A 32 -11.28 -12.95 0.90
CA GLU A 32 -12.61 -12.41 1.22
C GLU A 32 -13.68 -12.69 0.14
N ALA A 33 -14.87 -13.11 0.57
CA ALA A 33 -16.05 -13.25 -0.28
C ALA A 33 -16.90 -11.96 -0.33
N PRO A 34 -17.61 -11.66 -1.43
CA PRO A 34 -18.59 -10.58 -1.46
C PRO A 34 -19.69 -10.82 -0.42
N ALA A 35 -20.08 -9.77 0.27
CA ALA A 35 -20.82 -9.88 1.52
C ALA A 35 -22.32 -10.21 1.32
N THR A 36 -22.94 -9.86 0.18
CA THR A 36 -24.34 -10.22 -0.08
C THR A 36 -24.60 -11.66 -0.48
N GLY A 37 -23.58 -12.42 -0.89
CA GLY A 37 -23.84 -13.75 -1.43
C GLY A 37 -24.83 -13.76 -2.61
N GLU A 38 -24.92 -12.65 -3.36
CA GLU A 38 -25.66 -12.55 -4.62
C GLU A 38 -24.62 -12.28 -5.72
N GLY A 39 -24.31 -13.30 -6.54
CA GLY A 39 -23.46 -13.20 -7.74
C GLY A 39 -22.23 -14.13 -7.87
N GLY A 40 -21.69 -14.75 -6.81
CA GLY A 40 -20.52 -15.65 -6.88
C GLY A 40 -20.79 -17.16 -7.16
N PRO A 41 -19.82 -17.96 -7.59
CA PRO A 41 -19.97 -19.42 -7.76
C PRO A 41 -20.15 -20.17 -6.44
N GLU A 42 -19.78 -19.56 -5.30
CA GLU A 42 -19.84 -20.16 -3.97
C GLU A 42 -21.18 -19.94 -3.23
N GLN A 43 -22.13 -19.20 -3.83
CA GLN A 43 -23.29 -18.58 -3.15
C GLN A 43 -24.13 -19.49 -2.25
N TRP A 44 -24.43 -20.71 -2.69
CA TRP A 44 -25.30 -21.64 -1.97
C TRP A 44 -24.51 -22.74 -1.22
N GLY A 45 -23.33 -23.10 -1.72
CA GLY A 45 -22.61 -24.28 -1.25
C GLY A 45 -22.24 -24.23 0.23
N TRP A 46 -21.86 -23.05 0.74
CA TRP A 46 -21.51 -22.90 2.15
C TRP A 46 -22.73 -22.98 3.07
N ARG A 47 -23.92 -22.57 2.61
CA ARG A 47 -25.18 -22.71 3.37
C ARG A 47 -25.55 -24.17 3.53
N VAL A 48 -25.30 -24.97 2.51
CA VAL A 48 -25.48 -26.43 2.59
C VAL A 48 -24.51 -27.00 3.62
N ILE A 49 -23.22 -26.66 3.56
CA ILE A 49 -22.25 -27.12 4.55
C ILE A 49 -22.65 -26.72 5.97
N ALA A 50 -23.09 -25.47 6.17
CA ALA A 50 -23.52 -24.95 7.46
C ALA A 50 -24.78 -25.63 8.02
N ALA A 51 -25.70 -26.07 7.14
CA ALA A 51 -26.93 -26.77 7.51
C ALA A 51 -26.69 -28.25 7.85
N LEU A 52 -25.60 -28.84 7.34
CA LEU A 52 -25.27 -30.24 7.59
C LEU A 52 -24.69 -30.43 8.99
N SER A 53 -25.19 -31.42 9.71
CA SER A 53 -24.74 -31.78 11.04
C SER A 53 -24.90 -33.29 11.26
N TRP A 54 -24.39 -33.81 12.38
CA TRP A 54 -24.60 -35.21 12.74
C TRP A 54 -26.10 -35.56 12.91
N SER A 55 -26.90 -34.61 13.41
CA SER A 55 -28.35 -34.74 13.56
C SER A 55 -29.12 -34.51 12.26
N SER A 56 -28.52 -33.84 11.28
CA SER A 56 -29.14 -33.53 9.98
C SER A 56 -28.13 -33.76 8.85
N PRO A 57 -27.81 -35.03 8.52
CA PRO A 57 -26.79 -35.37 7.53
C PRO A 57 -27.29 -35.23 6.08
N VAL A 58 -28.56 -34.87 5.87
CA VAL A 58 -29.20 -34.73 4.56
C VAL A 58 -29.69 -33.30 4.38
N TYR A 59 -29.34 -32.69 3.25
CA TYR A 59 -29.89 -31.42 2.83
C TYR A 59 -31.09 -31.66 1.90
N PRO A 60 -32.30 -31.15 2.23
CA PRO A 60 -33.50 -31.42 1.45
C PRO A 60 -33.38 -31.01 -0.03
N GLY A 61 -33.74 -31.91 -0.94
CA GLY A 61 -33.81 -31.65 -2.39
C GLY A 61 -32.46 -31.59 -3.13
N LEU A 62 -31.32 -31.85 -2.46
CA LEU A 62 -30.00 -31.79 -3.08
C LEU A 62 -29.41 -33.19 -3.30
N ILE A 63 -29.53 -33.71 -4.53
CA ILE A 63 -28.95 -35.01 -4.90
C ILE A 63 -27.42 -34.91 -5.09
N THR A 64 -26.90 -33.72 -5.41
CA THR A 64 -25.46 -33.47 -5.59
C THR A 64 -24.74 -33.09 -4.29
N GLN A 65 -25.03 -33.81 -3.19
CA GLN A 65 -24.56 -33.46 -1.85
C GLN A 65 -23.13 -33.94 -1.53
N ALA A 66 -22.55 -34.87 -2.30
CA ALA A 66 -21.39 -35.65 -1.88
C ALA A 66 -20.20 -34.79 -1.42
N PHE A 67 -19.90 -33.74 -2.17
CA PHE A 67 -18.82 -32.80 -1.86
C PHE A 67 -19.11 -31.99 -0.60
N PHE A 68 -20.34 -31.49 -0.42
CA PHE A 68 -20.72 -30.70 0.74
C PHE A 68 -20.73 -31.54 2.02
N SER A 69 -21.17 -32.79 1.95
CA SER A 69 -21.05 -33.74 3.06
C SER A 69 -19.60 -33.96 3.47
N LEU A 70 -18.71 -34.15 2.49
CA LEU A 70 -17.28 -34.31 2.75
C LEU A 70 -16.67 -33.04 3.37
N ALA A 71 -17.07 -31.86 2.90
CA ALA A 71 -16.64 -30.58 3.45
C ALA A 71 -17.15 -30.35 4.88
N ALA A 72 -18.41 -30.71 5.18
CA ALA A 72 -18.97 -30.62 6.53
C ALA A 72 -18.28 -31.59 7.51
N LEU A 73 -17.95 -32.81 7.06
CA LEU A 73 -17.14 -33.75 7.85
C LEU A 73 -15.76 -33.19 8.15
N LEU A 74 -15.12 -32.56 7.15
CA LEU A 74 -13.83 -31.90 7.32
C LEU A 74 -13.93 -30.72 8.30
N GLN A 75 -14.98 -29.91 8.20
CA GLN A 75 -15.26 -28.81 9.12
C GLN A 75 -15.36 -29.32 10.57
N GLY A 76 -16.15 -30.37 10.80
CA GLY A 76 -16.32 -30.97 12.11
C GLY A 76 -15.02 -31.55 12.67
N ALA A 77 -14.26 -32.28 11.85
CA ALA A 77 -12.97 -32.85 12.26
C ALA A 77 -11.95 -31.77 12.61
N VAL A 78 -11.82 -30.73 11.79
CA VAL A 78 -10.89 -29.62 12.06
C VAL A 78 -11.33 -28.85 13.31
N THR A 79 -12.61 -28.53 13.44
CA THR A 79 -13.17 -27.84 14.63
C THR A 79 -12.90 -28.63 15.91
N LEU A 80 -13.05 -29.96 15.87
CA LEU A 80 -12.78 -30.82 17.01
C LEU A 80 -11.30 -30.79 17.42
N ILE A 81 -10.38 -30.77 16.44
CA ILE A 81 -8.93 -30.68 16.69
C ILE A 81 -8.55 -29.29 17.21
N THR A 82 -8.96 -28.21 16.52
CA THR A 82 -8.57 -26.84 16.86
C THR A 82 -9.23 -26.37 18.15
N GLY A 83 -10.53 -26.60 18.31
CA GLY A 83 -11.25 -26.29 19.53
C GLY A 83 -10.79 -27.14 20.71
N GLY A 84 -10.45 -28.41 20.49
CA GLY A 84 -9.85 -29.28 21.52
C GLY A 84 -8.48 -28.76 21.99
N LEU A 85 -7.62 -28.35 21.05
CA LEU A 85 -6.34 -27.72 21.37
C LEU A 85 -6.50 -26.38 22.09
N ALA A 86 -7.43 -25.52 21.64
CA ALA A 86 -7.71 -24.23 22.28
C ALA A 86 -8.25 -24.40 23.70
N LEU A 87 -9.10 -25.41 23.92
CA LEU A 87 -9.59 -25.81 25.24
C LEU A 87 -8.43 -26.26 26.14
N LEU A 88 -7.53 -27.10 25.63
CA LEU A 88 -6.33 -27.55 26.35
C LEU A 88 -5.37 -26.41 26.70
N MET A 89 -5.32 -25.35 25.89
CA MET A 89 -4.49 -24.16 26.13
C MET A 89 -5.19 -23.08 26.97
N GLY A 90 -6.43 -23.31 27.42
CA GLY A 90 -7.21 -22.33 28.19
C GLY A 90 -7.66 -21.10 27.38
N GLN A 91 -7.65 -21.19 26.04
CA GLN A 91 -8.04 -20.10 25.13
C GLN A 91 -9.53 -20.16 24.71
N ALA A 92 -10.23 -21.23 25.07
CA ALA A 92 -11.65 -21.43 24.76
C ALA A 92 -12.36 -22.09 25.95
N ARG A 93 -13.66 -21.83 26.12
CA ARG A 93 -14.50 -22.52 27.11
C ARG A 93 -15.18 -23.77 26.54
N PHE A 94 -15.44 -23.77 25.23
CA PHE A 94 -16.05 -24.88 24.52
C PHE A 94 -15.37 -25.09 23.16
N VAL A 95 -15.33 -26.34 22.67
CA VAL A 95 -14.74 -26.68 21.36
C VAL A 95 -15.38 -25.88 20.22
N GLY A 96 -16.69 -25.59 20.32
CA GLY A 96 -17.44 -24.83 19.30
C GLY A 96 -17.08 -23.35 19.19
N GLU A 97 -16.37 -22.74 20.17
CA GLU A 97 -15.95 -21.33 20.08
C GLU A 97 -14.94 -21.09 18.95
N TRP A 98 -14.25 -22.14 18.50
CA TRP A 98 -13.28 -22.11 17.42
C TRP A 98 -13.77 -22.91 16.19
N ALA A 99 -15.08 -22.89 15.95
CA ALA A 99 -15.68 -23.53 14.79
C ALA A 99 -15.15 -22.94 13.48
N MET A 100 -14.71 -23.83 12.60
CA MET A 100 -14.22 -23.46 11.28
C MET A 100 -15.37 -22.93 10.42
N ASP A 101 -15.13 -21.83 9.69
CA ASP A 101 -16.11 -21.28 8.76
C ASP A 101 -16.49 -22.31 7.67
N PRO A 102 -17.79 -22.54 7.38
CA PRO A 102 -18.26 -23.50 6.38
C PRO A 102 -17.67 -23.28 4.97
N ARG A 103 -17.42 -22.02 4.57
CA ARG A 103 -16.79 -21.68 3.28
C ARG A 103 -15.34 -22.13 3.28
N MET A 104 -14.61 -21.83 4.35
CA MET A 104 -13.22 -22.27 4.50
C MET A 104 -13.14 -23.80 4.44
N ALA A 105 -14.06 -24.51 5.10
CA ALA A 105 -14.08 -25.97 5.09
C ALA A 105 -14.28 -26.53 3.68
N GLY A 106 -15.21 -25.94 2.91
CA GLY A 106 -15.42 -26.34 1.52
C GLY A 106 -14.24 -26.00 0.60
N ARG A 107 -13.61 -24.84 0.75
CA ARG A 107 -12.37 -24.48 0.02
C ARG A 107 -11.20 -25.40 0.38
N LEU A 108 -11.04 -25.73 1.66
CA LEU A 108 -10.02 -26.68 2.12
C LEU A 108 -10.27 -28.08 1.51
N CYS A 109 -11.52 -28.53 1.48
CA CYS A 109 -11.90 -29.77 0.83
C CYS A 109 -11.54 -29.78 -0.67
N ALA A 110 -11.87 -28.70 -1.40
CA ALA A 110 -11.50 -28.53 -2.80
C ALA A 110 -9.98 -28.53 -3.01
N ALA A 111 -9.22 -27.84 -2.13
CA ALA A 111 -7.76 -27.81 -2.17
C ALA A 111 -7.12 -29.19 -1.94
N LEU A 112 -7.64 -29.97 -0.99
CA LEU A 112 -7.18 -31.33 -0.71
C LEU A 112 -7.46 -32.28 -1.88
N LEU A 113 -8.67 -32.24 -2.46
CA LEU A 113 -9.02 -33.03 -3.65
C LEU A 113 -8.21 -32.60 -4.87
N GLY A 114 -7.99 -31.30 -5.04
CA GLY A 114 -7.13 -30.73 -6.08
C GLY A 114 -5.67 -31.20 -5.96
N ALA A 115 -5.11 -31.25 -4.74
CA ALA A 115 -3.79 -31.82 -4.49
C ALA A 115 -3.78 -33.35 -4.70
N GLY A 116 -4.88 -34.04 -4.38
CA GLY A 116 -5.08 -35.47 -4.62
C GLY A 116 -5.01 -35.86 -6.11
N GLN A 117 -5.24 -34.92 -7.03
CA GLN A 117 -5.07 -35.15 -8.47
C GLN A 117 -3.60 -35.45 -8.84
N ILE A 118 -2.62 -34.95 -8.07
CA ILE A 118 -1.18 -35.09 -8.35
C ILE A 118 -0.73 -36.56 -8.28
N PRO A 119 -0.93 -37.31 -7.17
CA PRO A 119 -0.57 -38.72 -7.11
C PRO A 119 -1.41 -39.56 -8.09
N LEU A 120 -2.67 -39.21 -8.36
CA LEU A 120 -3.49 -39.92 -9.36
C LEU A 120 -2.94 -39.74 -10.77
N ALA A 121 -2.55 -38.53 -11.16
CA ALA A 121 -1.91 -38.25 -12.44
C ALA A 121 -0.57 -38.99 -12.59
N TYR A 122 0.24 -39.06 -11.51
CA TYR A 122 1.46 -39.87 -11.48
C TYR A 122 1.18 -41.35 -11.72
N LEU A 123 0.22 -41.92 -10.99
CA LEU A 123 -0.12 -43.35 -11.08
C LEU A 123 -0.69 -43.68 -12.46
N LEU A 124 -1.59 -42.85 -12.98
CA LEU A 124 -2.19 -43.02 -14.30
C LEU A 124 -1.14 -42.91 -15.39
N GLY A 125 -0.30 -41.87 -15.38
CA GLY A 125 0.77 -41.69 -16.37
C GLY A 125 1.82 -42.80 -16.33
N ARG A 126 2.19 -43.26 -15.13
CA ARG A 126 3.14 -44.36 -14.95
C ARG A 126 2.60 -45.69 -15.47
N ARG A 127 1.35 -46.03 -15.16
CA ARG A 127 0.74 -47.32 -15.54
C ARG A 127 0.28 -47.34 -16.99
N CYS A 128 -0.38 -46.27 -17.46
CA CYS A 128 -0.91 -46.21 -18.82
C CYS A 128 0.21 -46.22 -19.89
N PHE A 129 1.33 -45.54 -19.63
CA PHE A 129 2.41 -45.35 -20.60
C PHE A 129 3.71 -46.11 -20.27
N ASP A 130 3.69 -46.96 -19.24
CA ASP A 130 4.83 -47.75 -18.77
C ASP A 130 6.11 -46.91 -18.58
N SER A 131 5.94 -45.74 -17.95
CA SER A 131 6.97 -44.71 -17.91
C SER A 131 6.91 -43.89 -16.62
N VAL A 132 7.91 -44.08 -15.76
CA VAL A 132 8.06 -43.26 -14.54
C VAL A 132 8.24 -41.78 -14.88
N ALA A 133 8.97 -41.47 -15.96
CA ALA A 133 9.14 -40.10 -16.46
C ALA A 133 7.80 -39.45 -16.84
N THR A 134 6.92 -40.19 -17.51
CA THR A 134 5.59 -39.68 -17.90
C THR A 134 4.72 -39.44 -16.67
N GLY A 135 4.75 -40.35 -15.68
CA GLY A 135 4.06 -40.13 -14.41
C GLY A 135 4.58 -38.92 -13.64
N LEU A 136 5.90 -38.76 -13.50
CA LEU A 136 6.49 -37.64 -12.76
C LEU A 136 6.21 -36.29 -13.43
N LEU A 137 6.31 -36.22 -14.76
CA LEU A 137 6.01 -34.99 -15.48
C LEU A 137 4.50 -34.67 -15.45
N ALA A 138 3.61 -35.67 -15.55
CA ALA A 138 2.17 -35.44 -15.41
C ALA A 138 1.82 -34.89 -14.01
N ALA A 139 2.40 -35.47 -12.95
CA ALA A 139 2.27 -34.94 -11.60
C ALA A 139 2.83 -33.52 -11.47
N ALA A 140 3.98 -33.22 -12.09
CA ALA A 140 4.56 -31.88 -12.05
C ALA A 140 3.62 -30.85 -12.68
N VAL A 141 3.12 -31.09 -13.90
CA VAL A 141 2.22 -30.15 -14.59
C VAL A 141 0.91 -29.95 -13.80
N VAL A 142 0.31 -31.01 -13.26
CA VAL A 142 -0.90 -30.90 -12.42
C VAL A 142 -0.64 -30.14 -11.11
N ALA A 143 0.52 -30.39 -10.49
CA ALA A 143 0.90 -29.74 -9.23
C ALA A 143 1.01 -28.22 -9.37
N VAL A 144 1.61 -27.74 -10.47
CA VAL A 144 1.99 -26.34 -10.66
C VAL A 144 1.13 -25.59 -11.69
N SER A 145 0.05 -26.21 -12.18
CA SER A 145 -0.87 -25.58 -13.15
C SER A 145 -1.62 -24.40 -12.50
N PRO A 146 -1.45 -23.15 -12.99
CA PRO A 146 -2.12 -22.00 -12.41
C PRO A 146 -3.64 -22.11 -12.44
N LEU A 147 -4.21 -22.68 -13.51
CA LEU A 147 -5.66 -22.86 -13.62
C LEU A 147 -6.19 -23.82 -12.57
N LEU A 148 -5.55 -24.97 -12.38
CA LEU A 148 -5.98 -25.96 -11.38
C LEU A 148 -5.76 -25.45 -9.96
N VAL A 149 -4.68 -24.69 -9.73
CA VAL A 149 -4.43 -24.01 -8.44
C VAL A 149 -5.54 -22.99 -8.16
N VAL A 150 -5.87 -22.11 -9.11
CA VAL A 150 -6.97 -21.14 -9.00
C VAL A 150 -8.29 -21.84 -8.66
N GLN A 151 -8.65 -22.90 -9.40
CA GLN A 151 -9.93 -23.61 -9.19
C GLN A 151 -10.00 -24.35 -7.86
N SER A 152 -8.85 -24.62 -7.23
CA SER A 152 -8.76 -25.22 -5.90
C SER A 152 -9.01 -24.22 -4.76
N HIS A 153 -8.97 -22.91 -5.03
CA HIS A 153 -9.24 -21.85 -4.05
C HIS A 153 -10.72 -21.50 -3.92
N TYR A 154 -11.55 -22.00 -4.84
CA TYR A 154 -13.00 -21.78 -4.83
C TYR A 154 -13.74 -22.96 -4.24
N LEU A 155 -14.92 -22.70 -3.69
CA LEU A 155 -15.97 -23.67 -3.44
C LEU A 155 -16.60 -24.13 -4.77
N SER A 156 -15.78 -24.76 -5.61
CA SER A 156 -16.12 -25.24 -6.96
C SER A 156 -16.29 -26.76 -6.96
N LEU A 157 -17.25 -27.24 -7.74
CA LEU A 157 -17.50 -28.68 -7.91
C LEU A 157 -16.59 -29.31 -8.97
N GLU A 158 -15.98 -28.49 -9.83
CA GLU A 158 -15.16 -28.91 -10.96
C GLU A 158 -13.81 -29.51 -10.51
N THR A 159 -13.19 -28.97 -9.45
CA THR A 159 -11.95 -29.54 -8.88
C THR A 159 -12.19 -30.95 -8.28
N PRO A 160 -13.23 -31.17 -7.44
CA PRO A 160 -13.66 -32.51 -7.03
C PRO A 160 -13.95 -33.46 -8.20
N LEU A 161 -14.66 -33.00 -9.23
CA LEU A 161 -14.95 -33.83 -10.40
C LEU A 161 -13.69 -34.21 -11.18
N GLY A 162 -12.72 -33.31 -11.32
CA GLY A 162 -11.42 -33.61 -11.92
C GLY A 162 -10.66 -34.70 -11.15
N PHE A 163 -10.78 -34.72 -9.81
CA PHE A 163 -10.27 -35.80 -8.96
C PHE A 163 -10.99 -37.13 -9.27
N TRP A 164 -12.32 -37.13 -9.30
CA TRP A 164 -13.09 -38.33 -9.63
C TRP A 164 -12.83 -38.83 -11.04
N ALA A 165 -12.65 -37.94 -12.02
CA ALA A 165 -12.31 -38.29 -13.40
C ALA A 165 -10.96 -39.00 -13.51
N LEU A 166 -9.93 -38.49 -12.83
CA LEU A 166 -8.61 -39.12 -12.76
C LEU A 166 -8.67 -40.49 -12.07
N LEU A 167 -9.42 -40.59 -10.97
CA LEU A 167 -9.59 -41.85 -10.25
C LEU A 167 -10.37 -42.87 -11.08
N ALA A 168 -11.44 -42.45 -11.76
CA ALA A 168 -12.22 -43.29 -12.66
C ALA A 168 -11.36 -43.79 -13.82
N ALA A 169 -10.53 -42.93 -14.43
CA ALA A 169 -9.61 -43.34 -15.49
C ALA A 169 -8.52 -44.31 -15.00
N LEU A 170 -8.01 -44.12 -13.77
CA LEU A 170 -7.04 -45.03 -13.15
C LEU A 170 -7.65 -46.41 -12.86
N LEU A 171 -8.86 -46.45 -12.31
CA LEU A 171 -9.58 -47.69 -12.07
C LEU A 171 -10.00 -48.37 -13.37
N ALA A 172 -10.45 -47.61 -14.36
CA ALA A 172 -10.71 -48.09 -15.72
C ALA A 172 -9.46 -48.75 -16.31
N TRP A 173 -8.30 -48.09 -16.23
CA TRP A 173 -7.04 -48.69 -16.66
C TRP A 173 -6.74 -50.01 -15.91
N GLN A 174 -6.84 -50.00 -14.57
CA GLN A 174 -6.62 -51.20 -13.77
C GLN A 174 -7.55 -52.36 -14.15
N THR A 175 -8.82 -52.09 -14.42
CA THR A 175 -9.78 -53.12 -14.86
C THR A 175 -9.50 -53.65 -16.26
N MET A 176 -8.96 -52.82 -17.16
CA MET A 176 -8.55 -53.25 -18.50
C MET A 176 -7.24 -54.05 -18.49
N GLU A 177 -6.34 -53.76 -17.55
CA GLU A 177 -5.04 -54.43 -17.39
C GLU A 177 -5.19 -55.77 -16.66
N GLU A 178 -5.88 -55.74 -15.51
CA GLU A 178 -6.16 -56.89 -14.65
C GLU A 178 -7.66 -56.98 -14.34
N PRO A 179 -8.43 -57.67 -15.18
CA PRO A 179 -9.87 -57.74 -15.02
C PRO A 179 -10.30 -58.48 -13.74
N ARG A 180 -10.81 -57.75 -12.75
CA ARG A 180 -11.26 -58.28 -11.45
C ARG A 180 -12.62 -57.68 -11.07
N LYS A 181 -13.48 -58.49 -10.44
CA LYS A 181 -14.81 -58.05 -9.96
C LYS A 181 -14.74 -56.84 -9.02
N GLY A 182 -13.75 -56.81 -8.13
CA GLY A 182 -13.54 -55.70 -7.19
C GLY A 182 -13.12 -54.40 -7.88
N GLY A 183 -12.33 -54.48 -8.95
CA GLY A 183 -11.96 -53.30 -9.74
C GLY A 183 -13.18 -52.70 -10.46
N MET A 184 -14.07 -53.54 -10.96
CA MET A 184 -15.31 -53.11 -11.61
C MET A 184 -16.29 -52.47 -10.62
N ALA A 185 -16.44 -53.07 -9.43
CA ALA A 185 -17.25 -52.49 -8.35
C ALA A 185 -16.69 -51.15 -7.86
N GLY A 186 -15.36 -51.05 -7.72
CA GLY A 186 -14.68 -49.79 -7.36
C GLY A 186 -14.86 -48.70 -8.41
N LEU A 187 -14.78 -49.06 -9.71
CA LEU A 187 -15.05 -48.12 -10.80
C LEU A 187 -16.50 -47.62 -10.76
N GLY A 188 -17.47 -48.51 -10.52
CA GLY A 188 -18.87 -48.16 -10.32
C GLY A 188 -19.06 -47.17 -9.17
N LEU A 189 -18.46 -47.45 -8.02
CA LEU A 189 -18.53 -46.59 -6.83
C LEU A 189 -18.01 -45.18 -7.09
N VAL A 190 -16.89 -45.05 -7.81
CA VAL A 190 -16.33 -43.74 -8.17
C VAL A 190 -17.23 -42.99 -9.15
N LEU A 191 -17.82 -43.68 -10.14
CA LEU A 191 -18.78 -43.06 -11.06
C LEU A 191 -20.04 -42.59 -10.32
N GLY A 192 -20.52 -43.36 -9.33
CA GLY A 192 -21.63 -42.97 -8.47
C GLY A 192 -21.32 -41.74 -7.61
N LEU A 193 -20.15 -41.70 -6.96
CA LEU A 193 -19.71 -40.53 -6.18
C LEU A 193 -19.49 -39.29 -7.06
N ALA A 194 -19.01 -39.46 -8.29
CA ALA A 194 -18.87 -38.37 -9.24
C ALA A 194 -20.24 -37.77 -9.61
N ALA A 195 -21.23 -38.62 -9.91
CA ALA A 195 -22.59 -38.21 -10.21
C ALA A 195 -23.28 -37.54 -9.00
N ALA A 196 -23.00 -38.00 -7.78
CA ALA A 196 -23.48 -37.39 -6.55
C ALA A 196 -22.69 -36.12 -6.14
N THR A 197 -21.57 -35.81 -6.81
CA THR A 197 -20.83 -34.55 -6.63
C THR A 197 -21.38 -33.46 -7.54
N SER A 198 -21.71 -33.83 -8.78
CA SER A 198 -22.33 -32.95 -9.76
C SER A 198 -22.98 -33.81 -10.84
N VAL A 199 -24.03 -33.30 -11.47
CA VAL A 199 -24.68 -33.94 -12.62
C VAL A 199 -23.70 -34.16 -13.77
N LEU A 200 -22.69 -33.31 -13.93
CA LEU A 200 -21.62 -33.50 -14.92
C LEU A 200 -20.79 -34.77 -14.68
N GLY A 201 -20.78 -35.31 -13.45
CA GLY A 201 -20.13 -36.58 -13.14
C GLY A 201 -20.74 -37.76 -13.90
N LEU A 202 -22.00 -37.66 -14.34
CA LEU A 202 -22.61 -38.63 -15.25
C LEU A 202 -21.82 -38.76 -16.55
N LEU A 203 -21.18 -37.69 -17.04
CA LEU A 203 -20.38 -37.71 -18.28
C LEU A 203 -19.17 -38.64 -18.22
N LEU A 204 -18.82 -39.18 -17.04
CA LEU A 204 -17.76 -40.18 -16.89
C LEU A 204 -18.23 -41.62 -17.20
N TRP A 205 -19.54 -41.86 -17.36
CA TRP A 205 -20.08 -43.19 -17.68
C TRP A 205 -19.46 -43.86 -18.93
N PRO A 206 -19.12 -43.14 -20.02
CA PRO A 206 -18.52 -43.77 -21.20
C PRO A 206 -17.14 -44.37 -20.90
N VAL A 207 -16.41 -43.83 -19.92
CA VAL A 207 -15.12 -44.38 -19.47
C VAL A 207 -15.33 -45.75 -18.83
N GLY A 208 -16.38 -45.89 -18.00
CA GLY A 208 -16.80 -47.16 -17.41
C GLY A 208 -17.24 -48.18 -18.47
N LEU A 209 -18.06 -47.75 -19.42
CA LEU A 209 -18.51 -48.59 -20.52
C LEU A 209 -17.33 -49.08 -21.38
N ALA A 210 -16.43 -48.18 -21.75
CA ALA A 210 -15.26 -48.51 -22.55
C ALA A 210 -14.33 -49.47 -21.80
N ALA A 211 -14.13 -49.28 -20.49
CA ALA A 211 -13.36 -50.19 -19.66
C ALA A 211 -14.00 -51.59 -19.61
N TRP A 212 -15.32 -51.67 -19.46
CA TRP A 212 -16.07 -52.94 -19.49
C TRP A 212 -15.95 -53.67 -20.82
N LEU A 213 -16.17 -52.96 -21.93
CA LEU A 213 -16.06 -53.52 -23.28
C LEU A 213 -14.61 -53.97 -23.58
N ALA A 214 -13.61 -53.21 -23.16
CA ALA A 214 -12.20 -53.53 -23.35
C ALA A 214 -11.74 -54.69 -22.47
N ALA A 215 -12.17 -54.75 -21.20
CA ALA A 215 -11.90 -55.85 -20.29
C ALA A 215 -12.54 -57.16 -20.77
N GLY A 216 -13.74 -57.08 -21.36
CA GLY A 216 -14.43 -58.25 -21.93
C GLY A 216 -13.76 -58.87 -23.16
N ARG A 217 -12.75 -58.21 -23.77
CA ARG A 217 -11.93 -58.77 -24.86
C ARG A 217 -10.73 -59.57 -24.36
N ASP A 218 -10.45 -59.57 -23.05
CA ASP A 218 -9.36 -60.37 -22.47
C ASP A 218 -9.78 -61.85 -22.40
N SER A 219 -8.92 -62.75 -22.85
CA SER A 219 -9.18 -64.20 -22.94
C SER A 219 -9.41 -64.84 -21.57
N ARG A 220 -9.00 -64.18 -20.48
CA ARG A 220 -9.20 -64.64 -19.10
C ARG A 220 -10.65 -64.47 -18.60
N VAL A 221 -11.54 -63.91 -19.41
CA VAL A 221 -12.90 -63.50 -19.02
C VAL A 221 -13.92 -64.38 -19.71
N THR A 222 -14.64 -65.20 -18.93
CA THR A 222 -15.73 -66.03 -19.45
C THR A 222 -16.92 -65.16 -19.92
N ALA A 223 -17.70 -65.67 -20.87
CA ALA A 223 -18.88 -64.98 -21.39
C ALA A 223 -19.89 -64.60 -20.28
N SER A 224 -20.08 -65.48 -19.29
CA SER A 224 -20.93 -65.23 -18.11
C SER A 224 -20.41 -64.09 -17.22
N ARG A 225 -19.09 -63.98 -17.04
CA ARG A 225 -18.48 -62.86 -16.30
C ARG A 225 -18.60 -61.55 -17.04
N ARG A 226 -18.43 -61.60 -18.37
CA ARG A 226 -18.49 -60.43 -19.25
C ARG A 226 -19.88 -59.81 -19.30
N TRP A 227 -20.93 -60.60 -19.53
CA TRP A 227 -22.27 -60.08 -19.80
C TRP A 227 -23.20 -60.02 -18.59
N LEU A 228 -22.89 -60.74 -17.50
CA LEU A 228 -23.74 -60.80 -16.31
C LEU A 228 -23.06 -60.21 -15.06
N LEU A 229 -21.99 -60.86 -14.57
CA LEU A 229 -21.42 -60.55 -13.26
C LEU A 229 -20.77 -59.16 -13.17
N TRP A 230 -20.00 -58.77 -14.18
CA TRP A 230 -19.30 -57.49 -14.16
C TRP A 230 -20.18 -56.26 -14.34
N PRO A 231 -21.16 -56.22 -15.27
CA PRO A 231 -22.10 -55.11 -15.31
C PRO A 231 -22.92 -55.02 -14.02
N LEU A 232 -23.27 -56.14 -13.38
CA LEU A 232 -23.87 -56.15 -12.04
C LEU A 232 -22.94 -55.56 -10.97
N CYS A 233 -21.64 -55.91 -10.97
CA CYS A 233 -20.67 -55.29 -10.05
C CYS A 233 -20.52 -53.79 -10.30
N LEU A 234 -20.47 -53.36 -11.57
CA LEU A 234 -20.38 -51.94 -11.94
C LEU A 234 -21.63 -51.18 -11.46
N ALA A 235 -22.83 -51.72 -11.74
CA ALA A 235 -24.11 -51.13 -11.35
C ALA A 235 -24.25 -51.11 -9.82
N GLY A 236 -23.93 -52.20 -9.13
CA GLY A 236 -23.96 -52.28 -7.67
C GLY A 236 -22.99 -51.28 -7.02
N GLY A 237 -21.78 -51.15 -7.56
CA GLY A 237 -20.84 -50.10 -7.16
C GLY A 237 -21.43 -48.70 -7.36
N LEU A 238 -22.03 -48.43 -8.52
CA LEU A 238 -22.63 -47.14 -8.86
C LEU A 238 -23.77 -46.75 -7.91
N VAL A 239 -24.66 -47.69 -7.58
CA VAL A 239 -25.75 -47.46 -6.61
C VAL A 239 -25.19 -47.17 -5.22
N LEU A 240 -24.17 -47.91 -4.79
CA LEU A 240 -23.49 -47.65 -3.51
C LEU A 240 -22.83 -46.27 -3.49
N GLY A 241 -22.12 -45.90 -4.57
CA GLY A 241 -21.49 -44.59 -4.69
C GLY A 241 -22.50 -43.44 -4.70
N LEU A 242 -23.61 -43.59 -5.43
CA LEU A 242 -24.69 -42.61 -5.44
C LEU A 242 -25.31 -42.45 -4.06
N GLY A 243 -25.61 -43.53 -3.35
CA GLY A 243 -26.24 -43.43 -2.04
C GLY A 243 -25.30 -42.95 -0.92
N LEU A 244 -24.00 -43.27 -0.99
CA LEU A 244 -23.00 -42.66 -0.10
C LEU A 244 -22.85 -41.15 -0.35
N GLY A 245 -22.89 -40.73 -1.61
CA GLY A 245 -22.75 -39.32 -1.99
C GLY A 245 -24.05 -38.51 -1.83
N ALA A 246 -25.20 -39.15 -1.93
CA ALA A 246 -26.53 -38.56 -1.82
C ALA A 246 -27.35 -39.34 -0.78
N PRO A 247 -27.04 -39.20 0.52
CA PRO A 247 -27.68 -39.98 1.58
C PRO A 247 -29.21 -39.80 1.65
N GLY A 248 -29.74 -38.69 1.12
CA GLY A 248 -31.19 -38.49 0.96
C GLY A 248 -31.88 -39.53 0.05
N LEU A 249 -31.14 -40.26 -0.80
CA LEU A 249 -31.69 -41.39 -1.56
C LEU A 249 -32.07 -42.58 -0.66
N TRP A 250 -31.46 -42.68 0.53
CA TRP A 250 -31.70 -43.77 1.48
C TRP A 250 -32.51 -43.33 2.69
N TRP A 251 -32.54 -42.03 2.99
CA TRP A 251 -33.19 -41.47 4.16
C TRP A 251 -34.40 -40.60 3.77
N PRO A 252 -35.64 -41.12 3.86
CA PRO A 252 -36.83 -40.35 3.53
C PRO A 252 -37.05 -39.20 4.53
N HIS A 253 -37.40 -38.02 4.02
CA HIS A 253 -37.73 -36.83 4.80
C HIS A 253 -39.07 -36.23 4.33
N GLU A 254 -39.84 -35.61 5.24
CA GLU A 254 -41.28 -35.30 5.05
C GLU A 254 -41.60 -34.18 4.04
N THR A 255 -40.64 -33.58 3.36
CA THR A 255 -40.92 -32.49 2.40
C THR A 255 -41.26 -33.03 1.00
N ASN A 256 -42.48 -32.76 0.54
CA ASN A 256 -43.10 -33.13 -0.76
C ASN A 256 -42.36 -32.71 -2.06
N GLY A 257 -41.10 -32.27 -2.01
CA GLY A 257 -40.35 -31.71 -3.15
C GLY A 257 -39.15 -32.51 -3.64
N PHE A 258 -38.89 -33.71 -3.09
CA PHE A 258 -37.61 -34.44 -3.30
C PHE A 258 -37.33 -34.84 -4.77
N TRP A 259 -38.35 -34.89 -5.63
CA TRP A 259 -38.26 -35.30 -7.03
C TRP A 259 -38.52 -34.17 -8.05
N ASP A 260 -38.26 -32.92 -7.68
CA ASP A 260 -38.25 -31.87 -8.69
C ASP A 260 -37.05 -32.06 -9.63
N ILE A 261 -37.25 -32.76 -10.75
CA ILE A 261 -36.21 -33.04 -11.76
C ILE A 261 -35.60 -31.74 -12.31
N SER A 262 -36.30 -30.61 -12.19
CA SER A 262 -35.75 -29.30 -12.54
C SER A 262 -34.57 -28.89 -11.63
N SER A 263 -34.53 -29.36 -10.38
CA SER A 263 -33.44 -29.13 -9.42
C SER A 263 -32.14 -29.87 -9.76
N LEU A 264 -32.20 -30.92 -10.59
CA LEU A 264 -31.01 -31.57 -11.15
C LEU A 264 -30.28 -30.65 -12.15
N GLY A 265 -30.87 -29.53 -12.57
CA GLY A 265 -30.29 -28.65 -13.59
C GLY A 265 -30.10 -29.34 -14.93
N VAL A 266 -30.79 -30.47 -15.15
CA VAL A 266 -30.79 -31.28 -16.38
C VAL A 266 -31.71 -30.64 -17.43
N LEU A 267 -32.68 -29.83 -17.01
CA LEU A 267 -33.66 -29.19 -17.89
C LEU A 267 -33.19 -27.80 -18.32
N TRP A 268 -33.14 -27.62 -19.64
CA TRP A 268 -32.68 -26.42 -20.36
C TRP A 268 -33.58 -25.20 -20.06
N PRO A 269 -33.04 -23.97 -19.98
CA PRO A 269 -33.86 -22.77 -19.90
C PRO A 269 -34.73 -22.68 -21.17
N ALA A 270 -36.05 -22.63 -21.02
CA ALA A 270 -36.95 -22.49 -22.16
C ALA A 270 -36.58 -21.23 -22.98
N GLY A 271 -36.18 -21.40 -24.24
CA GLY A 271 -35.83 -20.32 -25.16
C GLY A 271 -34.34 -20.03 -25.39
N ALA A 272 -33.40 -20.77 -24.79
CA ALA A 272 -31.96 -20.54 -25.02
C ALA A 272 -31.48 -21.07 -26.39
N ASP A 273 -30.83 -20.20 -27.18
CA ASP A 273 -30.27 -20.50 -28.50
C ASP A 273 -28.93 -21.24 -28.39
N TRP A 274 -28.92 -22.49 -28.87
CA TRP A 274 -27.75 -23.37 -28.86
C TRP A 274 -26.57 -22.83 -29.67
N GLN A 275 -26.85 -22.15 -30.79
CA GLN A 275 -25.79 -21.69 -31.68
C GLN A 275 -25.01 -20.54 -31.05
N SER A 276 -25.70 -19.58 -30.45
CA SER A 276 -25.06 -18.49 -29.72
C SER A 276 -24.30 -18.99 -28.48
N LEU A 277 -24.87 -19.88 -27.67
CA LEU A 277 -24.19 -20.42 -26.47
C LEU A 277 -22.89 -21.16 -26.83
N ILE A 278 -22.95 -22.08 -27.79
CA ILE A 278 -21.76 -22.83 -28.24
C ILE A 278 -20.73 -21.87 -28.83
N ARG A 279 -21.15 -20.94 -29.70
CA ARG A 279 -20.25 -19.96 -30.31
C ARG A 279 -19.58 -19.07 -29.27
N GLU A 280 -20.33 -18.53 -28.32
CA GLU A 280 -19.78 -17.69 -27.24
C GLU A 280 -18.79 -18.45 -26.37
N ARG A 281 -19.10 -19.71 -26.02
CA ARG A 281 -18.19 -20.57 -25.28
C ARG A 281 -16.94 -20.89 -26.08
N LEU A 282 -17.06 -21.29 -27.34
CA LEU A 282 -15.89 -21.57 -28.18
C LEU A 282 -14.97 -20.34 -28.27
N ILE A 283 -15.53 -19.14 -28.43
CA ILE A 283 -14.76 -17.89 -28.44
C ILE A 283 -14.13 -17.59 -27.08
N ARG A 284 -14.87 -17.76 -25.97
CA ARG A 284 -14.38 -17.50 -24.61
C ARG A 284 -13.29 -18.49 -24.20
N GLU A 285 -13.50 -19.78 -24.45
CA GLU A 285 -12.58 -20.86 -24.09
C GLU A 285 -11.34 -20.89 -24.96
N SER A 286 -11.48 -20.67 -26.28
CA SER A 286 -10.31 -20.51 -27.14
C SER A 286 -9.45 -19.35 -26.68
N ARG A 287 -10.03 -18.21 -26.27
CA ARG A 287 -9.28 -17.09 -25.67
C ARG A 287 -8.62 -17.48 -24.35
N ILE A 288 -9.24 -18.29 -23.50
CA ILE A 288 -8.63 -18.75 -22.24
C ILE A 288 -7.45 -19.69 -22.55
N LEU A 289 -7.63 -20.67 -23.43
CA LEU A 289 -6.57 -21.59 -23.88
C LEU A 289 -5.41 -20.85 -24.58
N LEU A 290 -5.72 -19.85 -25.43
CA LEU A 290 -4.76 -18.96 -26.09
C LEU A 290 -3.94 -18.12 -25.10
N ARG A 291 -4.49 -17.83 -23.92
CA ARG A 291 -3.88 -16.93 -22.92
C ARG A 291 -3.20 -17.64 -21.74
N TRP A 292 -3.54 -18.91 -21.45
CA TRP A 292 -3.13 -19.64 -20.24
C TRP A 292 -2.23 -20.88 -20.50
N GLU A 293 -1.34 -20.83 -21.50
CA GLU A 293 -0.49 -21.98 -21.93
C GLU A 293 -1.28 -23.25 -22.32
N GLY A 294 -2.54 -23.08 -22.71
CA GLY A 294 -3.43 -24.18 -23.04
C GLY A 294 -3.21 -24.74 -24.45
N LEU A 295 -2.67 -23.93 -25.38
CA LEU A 295 -2.47 -24.33 -26.77
C LEU A 295 -1.35 -25.36 -26.93
N GLU A 296 -0.24 -25.17 -26.22
CA GLU A 296 0.89 -26.10 -26.23
C GLU A 296 0.45 -27.45 -25.65
N ILE A 297 -0.30 -27.41 -24.54
CA ILE A 297 -0.88 -28.59 -23.90
C ILE A 297 -1.87 -29.30 -24.83
N ALA A 298 -2.79 -28.55 -25.46
CA ALA A 298 -3.77 -29.10 -26.38
C ALA A 298 -3.10 -29.70 -27.64
N ALA A 299 -2.09 -29.02 -28.20
CA ALA A 299 -1.32 -29.52 -29.33
C ALA A 299 -0.53 -30.80 -28.97
N LEU A 300 0.10 -30.82 -27.80
CA LEU A 300 0.79 -32.00 -27.28
C LEU A 300 -0.17 -33.16 -27.00
N TRP A 301 -1.37 -32.86 -26.50
CA TRP A 301 -2.42 -33.85 -26.29
C TRP A 301 -2.90 -34.46 -27.61
N LEU A 302 -3.20 -33.62 -28.61
CA LEU A 302 -3.58 -34.05 -29.97
C LEU A 302 -2.46 -34.86 -30.64
N LEU A 303 -1.20 -34.46 -30.46
CA LEU A 303 -0.04 -35.22 -30.93
C LEU A 303 0.05 -36.59 -30.24
N GLY A 304 -0.17 -36.64 -28.92
CA GLY A 304 -0.24 -37.88 -28.16
C GLY A 304 -1.33 -38.83 -28.68
N LEU A 305 -2.53 -38.29 -28.95
CA LEU A 305 -3.63 -39.01 -29.58
C LEU A 305 -3.27 -39.54 -30.96
N ALA A 306 -2.68 -38.71 -31.83
CA ALA A 306 -2.26 -39.10 -33.17
C ALA A 306 -1.22 -40.24 -33.13
N ILE A 307 -0.26 -40.18 -32.20
CA ILE A 307 0.74 -41.24 -32.00
C ILE A 307 0.06 -42.54 -31.53
N LEU A 308 -0.89 -42.47 -30.59
CA LEU A 308 -1.62 -43.65 -30.10
C LEU A 308 -2.49 -44.31 -31.17
N LEU A 309 -3.18 -43.49 -31.98
CA LEU A 309 -3.97 -43.94 -33.14
C LEU A 309 -3.08 -44.64 -34.17
N ARG A 310 -1.95 -44.03 -34.54
CA ARG A 310 -0.97 -44.63 -35.47
C ARG A 310 -0.41 -45.95 -34.95
N LYS A 311 -0.18 -46.07 -33.64
CA LYS A 311 0.32 -47.30 -33.00
C LYS A 311 -0.76 -48.33 -32.69
N LYS A 312 -2.04 -48.09 -33.02
CA LYS A 312 -3.20 -48.97 -32.76
C LYS A 312 -3.31 -49.42 -31.28
N GLN A 313 -2.96 -48.56 -30.33
CA GLN A 313 -2.95 -48.90 -28.90
C GLN A 313 -4.33 -48.70 -28.25
N GLY A 314 -5.28 -49.57 -28.59
CA GLY A 314 -6.71 -49.43 -28.22
C GLY A 314 -6.99 -49.21 -26.72
N ARG A 315 -6.30 -49.94 -25.81
CA ARG A 315 -6.48 -49.78 -24.36
C ARG A 315 -6.05 -48.39 -23.85
N ARG A 316 -4.95 -47.85 -24.37
CA ARG A 316 -4.45 -46.49 -24.02
C ARG A 316 -5.33 -45.39 -24.62
N LEU A 317 -5.93 -45.67 -25.77
CA LEU A 317 -6.85 -44.77 -26.45
C LEU A 317 -8.09 -44.45 -25.60
N VAL A 318 -8.58 -45.40 -24.81
CA VAL A 318 -9.72 -45.20 -23.88
C VAL A 318 -9.42 -44.08 -22.87
N VAL A 319 -8.23 -44.10 -22.28
CA VAL A 319 -7.79 -43.06 -21.33
C VAL A 319 -7.48 -41.74 -22.05
N ALA A 320 -6.91 -41.81 -23.25
CA ALA A 320 -6.52 -40.62 -24.02
C ALA A 320 -7.69 -39.86 -24.65
N LEU A 321 -8.80 -40.53 -24.97
CA LEU A 321 -10.02 -39.92 -25.52
C LEU A 321 -11.00 -39.42 -24.46
N ALA A 322 -10.91 -39.90 -23.22
CA ALA A 322 -11.77 -39.46 -22.13
C ALA A 322 -11.81 -37.92 -21.94
N PRO A 323 -10.70 -37.16 -22.07
CA PRO A 323 -10.76 -35.70 -22.02
C PRO A 323 -11.54 -35.08 -23.18
N ALA A 324 -11.50 -35.68 -24.38
CA ALA A 324 -12.23 -35.20 -25.56
C ALA A 324 -13.74 -35.28 -25.37
N LEU A 325 -14.19 -36.38 -24.77
CA LEU A 325 -15.61 -36.61 -24.45
C LEU A 325 -16.10 -35.60 -23.40
N LEU A 326 -15.33 -35.41 -22.32
CA LEU A 326 -15.64 -34.43 -21.27
C LEU A 326 -15.63 -32.99 -21.81
N ALA A 327 -14.71 -32.68 -22.73
CA ALA A 327 -14.68 -31.41 -23.41
C ALA A 327 -15.94 -31.22 -24.27
N LEU A 328 -16.17 -32.07 -25.27
CA LEU A 328 -17.29 -31.93 -26.22
C LEU A 328 -18.65 -31.84 -25.51
N LEU A 329 -18.89 -32.69 -24.52
CA LEU A 329 -20.17 -32.73 -23.80
C LEU A 329 -20.38 -31.55 -22.85
N GLY A 330 -19.30 -30.93 -22.36
CA GLY A 330 -19.41 -29.74 -21.52
C GLY A 330 -19.60 -28.43 -22.31
N LEU A 331 -19.23 -28.37 -23.59
CA LEU A 331 -19.57 -27.23 -24.47
C LEU A 331 -21.08 -27.02 -24.55
N SER A 332 -21.84 -28.12 -24.51
CA SER A 332 -23.30 -28.15 -24.57
C SER A 332 -24.01 -27.86 -23.24
N TRP A 333 -23.33 -27.70 -22.09
CA TRP A 333 -24.00 -27.69 -20.78
C TRP A 333 -24.17 -26.28 -20.17
N PRO A 334 -25.37 -25.69 -20.06
CA PRO A 334 -25.55 -24.26 -19.72
C PRO A 334 -24.97 -23.85 -18.36
N ALA A 335 -24.97 -24.76 -17.38
CA ALA A 335 -24.67 -24.45 -15.98
C ALA A 335 -23.18 -24.27 -15.63
N THR A 336 -22.25 -24.50 -16.56
CA THR A 336 -20.80 -24.42 -16.29
C THR A 336 -20.19 -23.07 -16.61
N SER A 337 -19.37 -22.55 -15.70
CA SER A 337 -18.46 -21.45 -16.03
C SER A 337 -17.40 -21.94 -17.02
N GLY A 338 -16.95 -21.07 -17.93
CA GLY A 338 -15.94 -21.41 -18.93
C GLY A 338 -14.64 -21.98 -18.33
N GLN A 339 -14.13 -21.32 -17.28
CA GLN A 339 -12.92 -21.73 -16.58
C GLN A 339 -13.09 -23.03 -15.77
N GLY A 340 -14.27 -23.23 -15.17
CA GLY A 340 -14.60 -24.48 -14.46
C GLY A 340 -14.63 -25.67 -15.41
N TRP A 341 -15.18 -25.48 -16.62
CA TRP A 341 -15.22 -26.52 -17.64
C TRP A 341 -13.81 -27.00 -18.06
N LEU A 342 -12.85 -26.09 -18.25
CA LEU A 342 -11.46 -26.48 -18.53
C LEU A 342 -10.85 -27.32 -17.40
N ALA A 343 -11.10 -26.96 -16.14
CA ALA A 343 -10.52 -27.65 -14.99
C ALA A 343 -11.04 -29.09 -14.80
N LEU A 344 -12.20 -29.42 -15.37
CA LEU A 344 -12.76 -30.77 -15.34
C LEU A 344 -11.93 -31.77 -16.14
N TRP A 345 -11.58 -31.45 -17.39
CA TRP A 345 -10.96 -32.40 -18.32
C TRP A 345 -9.44 -32.22 -18.46
N LEU A 346 -8.92 -31.03 -18.13
CA LEU A 346 -7.50 -30.71 -18.25
C LEU A 346 -6.58 -31.66 -17.46
N PRO A 347 -6.84 -32.03 -16.19
CA PRO A 347 -5.97 -32.94 -15.44
C PRO A 347 -5.78 -34.29 -16.15
N LEU A 348 -6.83 -34.76 -16.82
CA LEU A 348 -6.82 -36.00 -17.58
C LEU A 348 -6.07 -35.87 -18.91
N ALA A 349 -6.25 -34.74 -19.63
CA ALA A 349 -5.52 -34.43 -20.85
C ALA A 349 -4.01 -34.27 -20.62
N LEU A 350 -3.62 -33.69 -19.48
CA LEU A 350 -2.21 -33.48 -19.11
C LEU A 350 -1.42 -34.79 -19.05
N VAL A 351 -2.03 -35.88 -18.60
CA VAL A 351 -1.36 -37.18 -18.48
C VAL A 351 -0.91 -37.71 -19.85
N THR A 352 -1.73 -37.50 -20.88
CA THR A 352 -1.46 -37.94 -22.25
C THR A 352 -0.65 -36.89 -23.05
N ALA A 353 -0.81 -35.60 -22.75
CA ALA A 353 -0.07 -34.50 -23.37
C ALA A 353 1.44 -34.56 -23.10
N VAL A 354 1.89 -35.05 -21.94
CA VAL A 354 3.33 -35.07 -21.64
C VAL A 354 4.05 -36.29 -22.23
N TRP A 355 3.31 -37.30 -22.72
CA TRP A 355 3.92 -38.51 -23.26
C TRP A 355 4.78 -38.28 -24.51
N PRO A 356 4.39 -37.47 -25.52
CA PRO A 356 5.25 -37.10 -26.64
C PRO A 356 6.60 -36.50 -26.24
N LEU A 357 6.64 -35.67 -25.20
CA LEU A 357 7.90 -35.08 -24.70
C LEU A 357 8.86 -36.16 -24.16
N VAL A 358 8.33 -37.17 -23.47
CA VAL A 358 9.12 -38.30 -22.99
C VAL A 358 9.61 -39.17 -24.15
N LEU A 359 8.80 -39.36 -25.19
CA LEU A 359 9.22 -40.08 -26.40
C LEU A 359 10.37 -39.35 -27.12
N LEU A 360 10.34 -38.02 -27.14
CA LEU A 360 11.43 -37.20 -27.69
C LEU A 360 12.72 -37.38 -26.86
N CYS A 361 12.63 -37.32 -25.53
CA CYS A 361 13.77 -37.55 -24.65
C CYS A 361 14.40 -38.93 -24.87
N ARG A 362 13.59 -39.97 -25.10
CA ARG A 362 14.05 -41.34 -25.37
C ARG A 362 14.85 -41.49 -26.67
N ARG A 363 14.86 -40.50 -27.56
CA ARG A 363 15.71 -40.51 -28.76
C ARG A 363 17.17 -40.13 -28.48
N LEU A 364 17.48 -39.68 -27.26
CA LEU A 364 18.86 -39.35 -26.87
C LEU A 364 19.72 -40.61 -26.71
N PRO A 365 21.03 -40.51 -27.04
CA PRO A 365 21.90 -41.67 -27.28
C PRO A 365 22.22 -42.50 -26.04
N SER A 366 22.15 -41.93 -24.82
CA SER A 366 22.42 -42.67 -23.57
C SER A 366 21.31 -42.48 -22.53
N TYR A 367 21.14 -43.48 -21.67
CA TYR A 367 20.18 -43.41 -20.56
C TYR A 367 20.44 -42.21 -19.64
N ALA A 368 21.70 -41.85 -19.40
CA ALA A 368 22.06 -40.67 -18.62
C ALA A 368 21.55 -39.37 -19.27
N TRP A 369 21.69 -39.22 -20.59
CA TRP A 369 21.16 -38.07 -21.33
C TRP A 369 19.63 -38.05 -21.33
N GLN A 370 18.97 -39.21 -21.41
CA GLN A 370 17.51 -39.32 -21.32
C GLN A 370 16.99 -38.85 -19.96
N VAL A 371 17.63 -39.29 -18.87
CA VAL A 371 17.29 -38.89 -17.49
C VAL A 371 17.56 -37.39 -17.28
N ALA A 372 18.70 -36.89 -17.76
CA ALA A 372 19.03 -35.47 -17.70
C ALA A 372 18.01 -34.61 -18.45
N ALA A 373 17.63 -34.99 -19.67
CA ALA A 373 16.62 -34.26 -20.45
C ALA A 373 15.24 -34.23 -19.77
N VAL A 374 14.80 -35.37 -19.21
CA VAL A 374 13.57 -35.41 -18.41
C VAL A 374 13.69 -34.55 -17.15
N GLY A 375 14.85 -34.54 -16.50
CA GLY A 375 15.13 -33.70 -15.33
C GLY A 375 15.08 -32.21 -15.67
N VAL A 376 15.65 -31.81 -16.80
CA VAL A 376 15.61 -30.43 -17.33
C VAL A 376 14.17 -30.03 -17.65
N LEU A 377 13.42 -30.88 -18.37
CA LEU A 377 12.00 -30.62 -18.66
C LEU A 377 11.15 -30.49 -17.39
N LEU A 378 11.34 -31.40 -16.42
CA LEU A 378 10.62 -31.36 -15.15
C LEU A 378 10.94 -30.08 -14.39
N THR A 379 12.20 -29.66 -14.37
CA THR A 379 12.64 -28.43 -13.71
C THR A 379 12.09 -27.20 -14.42
N ALA A 380 12.13 -27.15 -15.75
CA ALA A 380 11.62 -26.02 -16.54
C ALA A 380 10.10 -25.84 -16.34
N ILE A 381 9.33 -26.94 -16.42
CA ILE A 381 7.88 -26.95 -16.18
C ILE A 381 7.58 -26.54 -14.73
N ALA A 382 8.26 -27.16 -13.76
CA ALA A 382 8.02 -26.88 -12.35
C ALA A 382 8.35 -25.42 -12.01
N LEU A 383 9.51 -24.91 -12.43
CA LEU A 383 9.93 -23.55 -12.09
C LEU A 383 8.98 -22.50 -12.70
N GLY A 384 8.66 -22.61 -13.99
CA GLY A 384 7.75 -21.69 -14.67
C GLY A 384 6.31 -21.74 -14.14
N GLY A 385 5.82 -22.94 -13.81
CA GLY A 385 4.47 -23.13 -13.25
C GLY A 385 4.36 -22.72 -11.78
N VAL A 386 5.36 -23.05 -10.94
CA VAL A 386 5.42 -22.59 -9.54
C VAL A 386 5.44 -21.09 -9.49
N TRP A 387 6.24 -20.46 -10.34
CA TRP A 387 6.39 -19.01 -10.37
C TRP A 387 5.05 -18.32 -10.69
N ARG A 388 4.30 -18.81 -11.69
CA ARG A 388 2.97 -18.29 -12.04
C ARG A 388 1.90 -18.62 -11.00
N SER A 389 1.88 -19.84 -10.48
CA SER A 389 0.94 -20.27 -9.44
C SER A 389 1.18 -19.55 -8.11
N SER A 390 2.43 -19.18 -7.81
CA SER A 390 2.75 -18.33 -6.66
C SER A 390 2.20 -16.92 -6.83
N GLY A 391 2.19 -16.40 -8.07
CA GLY A 391 1.52 -15.14 -8.41
C GLY A 391 0.01 -15.17 -8.15
N VAL A 392 -0.64 -16.30 -8.44
CA VAL A 392 -2.04 -16.55 -8.07
C VAL A 392 -2.23 -16.46 -6.56
N GLY A 393 -1.48 -17.27 -5.79
CA GLY A 393 -1.63 -17.33 -4.33
C GLY A 393 -1.38 -15.98 -3.66
N TYR A 394 -0.42 -15.20 -4.16
CA TYR A 394 -0.18 -13.84 -3.66
C TYR A 394 -1.36 -12.89 -3.88
N LEU A 395 -2.06 -12.99 -5.02
CA LEU A 395 -3.23 -12.17 -5.30
C LEU A 395 -4.41 -12.50 -4.40
N PHE A 396 -4.66 -13.78 -4.15
CA PHE A 396 -5.65 -14.22 -3.16
C PHE A 396 -5.29 -13.77 -1.74
N TRP A 397 -3.99 -13.63 -1.45
CA TRP A 397 -3.53 -13.09 -0.17
C TRP A 397 -3.70 -11.56 -0.04
N GLN A 398 -3.99 -10.83 -1.13
CA GLN A 398 -4.29 -9.40 -1.05
C GLN A 398 -5.73 -9.15 -0.57
N GLU A 399 -5.95 -8.01 0.07
CA GLU A 399 -7.30 -7.47 0.36
C GLU A 399 -8.12 -7.37 -0.93
N GLY A 400 -9.36 -7.84 -0.92
CA GLY A 400 -10.18 -7.93 -2.13
C GLY A 400 -10.60 -6.56 -2.67
N THR A 401 -11.02 -6.51 -3.94
CA THR A 401 -11.56 -5.27 -4.55
C THR A 401 -12.79 -4.77 -3.77
N VAL A 402 -13.69 -5.66 -3.36
CA VAL A 402 -14.92 -5.29 -2.64
C VAL A 402 -14.60 -4.68 -1.27
N ALA A 403 -13.69 -5.28 -0.50
CA ALA A 403 -13.29 -4.75 0.80
C ALA A 403 -12.57 -3.41 0.67
N SER A 404 -11.69 -3.28 -0.32
CA SER A 404 -11.04 -2.01 -0.64
C SER A 404 -12.06 -0.91 -1.00
N ALA A 405 -13.07 -1.26 -1.80
CA ALA A 405 -14.15 -0.35 -2.18
C ALA A 405 -15.03 0.03 -0.98
N ARG A 406 -15.42 -0.94 -0.14
CA ARG A 406 -16.17 -0.70 1.11
C ARG A 406 -15.41 0.23 2.04
N PHE A 407 -14.13 -0.06 2.31
CA PHE A 407 -13.30 0.80 3.13
C PHE A 407 -13.24 2.23 2.58
N TRP A 408 -13.04 2.36 1.27
CA TRP A 408 -13.01 3.67 0.63
C TRP A 408 -14.35 4.41 0.76
N LEU A 409 -15.48 3.72 0.57
CA LEU A 409 -16.81 4.31 0.73
C LEU A 409 -17.01 4.78 2.18
N GLU A 410 -16.67 3.96 3.18
CA GLU A 410 -16.75 4.33 4.61
C GLU A 410 -15.83 5.50 4.98
N ALA A 411 -14.68 5.58 4.31
CA ALA A 411 -13.70 6.61 4.55
C ALA A 411 -14.00 7.93 3.82
N ASN A 412 -14.74 7.93 2.71
CA ASN A 412 -14.89 9.11 1.84
C ASN A 412 -16.34 9.56 1.64
N VAL A 413 -17.31 8.64 1.73
CA VAL A 413 -18.74 8.91 1.52
C VAL A 413 -19.44 9.12 2.87
N PRO A 414 -20.38 10.08 2.99
CA PRO A 414 -21.16 10.29 4.22
C PRO A 414 -21.98 9.05 4.60
N SER A 415 -22.08 8.75 5.89
CA SER A 415 -22.78 7.56 6.40
C SER A 415 -24.27 7.48 6.06
N GLY A 416 -24.91 8.59 5.71
CA GLY A 416 -26.31 8.66 5.28
C GLY A 416 -26.54 8.99 3.81
N ALA A 417 -25.49 9.03 2.98
CA ALA A 417 -25.64 9.35 1.57
C ALA A 417 -26.36 8.22 0.82
N PRO A 418 -27.31 8.53 -0.09
CA PRO A 418 -27.96 7.51 -0.90
C PRO A 418 -26.91 6.85 -1.82
N LEU A 419 -26.79 5.52 -1.71
CA LEU A 419 -25.86 4.71 -2.50
C LEU A 419 -26.61 3.61 -3.24
N LEU A 420 -26.29 3.45 -4.51
CA LEU A 420 -26.90 2.50 -5.43
C LEU A 420 -25.85 1.47 -5.87
N SER A 421 -26.23 0.20 -5.84
CA SER A 421 -25.43 -0.92 -6.32
C SER A 421 -25.95 -1.36 -7.69
N GLY A 422 -25.13 -1.17 -8.71
CA GLY A 422 -25.42 -1.59 -10.09
C GLY A 422 -24.87 -2.97 -10.43
N PRO A 423 -24.94 -3.38 -11.71
CA PRO A 423 -24.47 -4.68 -12.17
C PRO A 423 -23.02 -4.96 -11.74
N GLY A 424 -22.77 -6.14 -11.16
CA GLY A 424 -21.44 -6.58 -10.71
C GLY A 424 -20.95 -6.00 -9.37
N ALA A 425 -21.75 -5.18 -8.69
CA ALA A 425 -21.47 -4.72 -7.34
C ALA A 425 -22.39 -5.40 -6.31
N PRO A 426 -21.89 -5.78 -5.12
CA PRO A 426 -22.70 -6.38 -4.07
C PRO A 426 -23.63 -5.35 -3.41
N LEU A 427 -24.88 -5.71 -3.18
CA LEU A 427 -25.91 -4.84 -2.60
C LEU A 427 -25.57 -4.32 -1.18
N ASP A 428 -24.75 -5.02 -0.41
CA ASP A 428 -24.33 -4.67 0.95
C ASP A 428 -22.90 -4.11 0.99
N ILE A 429 -22.43 -3.58 -0.15
CA ILE A 429 -21.13 -2.92 -0.22
C ILE A 429 -21.01 -1.77 0.78
N PHE A 430 -22.14 -1.09 1.08
CA PHE A 430 -22.23 0.03 2.00
C PHE A 430 -23.53 -0.04 2.81
N PRO A 431 -23.55 0.37 4.09
CA PRO A 431 -24.77 0.44 4.89
C PRO A 431 -25.84 1.30 4.21
N GLY A 432 -27.03 0.75 3.99
CA GLY A 432 -28.16 1.46 3.37
C GLY A 432 -28.13 1.52 1.83
N ALA A 433 -27.21 0.80 1.18
CA ALA A 433 -27.17 0.69 -0.27
C ALA A 433 -28.42 -0.02 -0.83
N ARG A 434 -28.89 0.43 -1.99
CA ARG A 434 -30.07 -0.11 -2.69
C ARG A 434 -29.71 -0.59 -4.08
N LEU A 435 -30.46 -1.54 -4.63
CA LEU A 435 -30.25 -2.00 -6.00
C LEU A 435 -30.60 -0.87 -6.97
N TRP A 436 -29.70 -0.56 -7.89
CA TRP A 436 -29.93 0.44 -8.93
C TRP A 436 -31.01 -0.02 -9.91
N ARG A 437 -31.98 0.85 -10.18
CA ARG A 437 -33.08 0.67 -11.13
C ARG A 437 -33.03 1.76 -12.21
N PRO A 438 -32.70 1.39 -13.46
CA PRO A 438 -32.62 2.34 -14.57
C PRO A 438 -33.90 3.18 -14.71
N GLY A 439 -33.76 4.50 -14.79
CA GLY A 439 -34.88 5.44 -15.03
C GLY A 439 -35.84 5.69 -13.85
N GLN A 440 -35.71 4.99 -12.72
CA GLN A 440 -36.49 5.24 -11.50
C GLN A 440 -35.67 5.92 -10.41
N ASP A 441 -34.38 5.60 -10.31
CA ASP A 441 -33.52 6.14 -9.27
C ASP A 441 -32.99 7.54 -9.61
N ALA A 442 -32.93 8.41 -8.60
CA ALA A 442 -32.54 9.81 -8.75
C ALA A 442 -31.06 9.98 -9.09
N ALA A 443 -30.74 11.00 -9.90
CA ALA A 443 -29.36 11.41 -10.21
C ALA A 443 -28.52 11.69 -8.95
N GLY A 444 -29.16 12.10 -7.83
CA GLY A 444 -28.49 12.52 -6.58
C GLY A 444 -27.84 11.42 -5.72
N ALA A 445 -27.79 10.16 -6.17
CA ALA A 445 -27.18 9.05 -5.43
C ALA A 445 -25.80 8.63 -5.98
N TYR A 446 -24.91 8.13 -5.12
CA TYR A 446 -23.66 7.51 -5.56
C TYR A 446 -23.96 6.17 -6.23
N LEU A 447 -23.27 5.83 -7.31
CA LEU A 447 -23.48 4.56 -8.03
C LEU A 447 -22.18 3.75 -8.01
N VAL A 448 -22.26 2.48 -7.59
CA VAL A 448 -21.14 1.54 -7.62
C VAL A 448 -21.48 0.36 -8.52
N LEU A 449 -20.65 0.07 -9.51
CA LEU A 449 -20.85 -1.05 -10.44
C LEU A 449 -19.55 -1.58 -11.03
N ASP A 450 -19.61 -2.74 -11.69
CA ASP A 450 -18.55 -3.24 -12.57
C ASP A 450 -18.79 -2.77 -14.03
N PRO A 451 -17.94 -1.88 -14.58
CA PRO A 451 -18.11 -1.37 -15.95
C PRO A 451 -18.02 -2.45 -17.03
N GLN A 452 -17.36 -3.58 -16.78
CA GLN A 452 -17.30 -4.67 -17.74
C GLN A 452 -18.61 -5.45 -17.77
N GLU A 453 -19.20 -5.73 -16.61
CA GLU A 453 -20.50 -6.40 -16.53
C GLU A 453 -21.61 -5.49 -17.07
N ALA A 454 -21.56 -4.20 -16.75
CA ALA A 454 -22.43 -3.18 -17.34
C ALA A 454 -22.40 -3.19 -18.89
N ARG A 455 -21.22 -3.32 -19.50
CA ARG A 455 -21.07 -3.41 -20.97
C ARG A 455 -21.50 -4.77 -21.53
N ALA A 456 -21.30 -5.85 -20.77
CA ALA A 456 -21.63 -7.21 -21.19
C ALA A 456 -23.13 -7.48 -21.21
N ALA A 457 -23.89 -6.78 -20.36
CA ALA A 457 -25.36 -6.76 -20.36
C ALA A 457 -25.97 -6.04 -21.59
N LYS A 458 -25.34 -6.18 -22.78
CA LYS A 458 -25.75 -5.61 -24.08
C LYS A 458 -27.27 -5.42 -24.16
N GLY A 459 -27.73 -4.19 -24.03
CA GLY A 459 -29.17 -3.90 -24.05
C GLY A 459 -29.60 -2.57 -23.43
N ASP A 460 -28.75 -1.89 -22.64
CA ASP A 460 -29.17 -0.67 -21.92
C ASP A 460 -28.31 0.55 -22.32
N ASP A 461 -28.60 1.16 -23.47
CA ASP A 461 -27.98 2.42 -23.92
C ASP A 461 -28.10 3.52 -22.84
N ARG A 462 -29.15 3.45 -22.01
CA ARG A 462 -29.39 4.36 -20.89
C ARG A 462 -28.33 4.26 -19.80
N LEU A 463 -27.80 3.06 -19.49
CA LEU A 463 -26.71 2.91 -18.53
C LEU A 463 -25.43 3.58 -19.06
N ALA A 464 -25.15 3.45 -20.35
CA ALA A 464 -24.00 4.10 -20.96
C ALA A 464 -24.14 5.64 -20.93
N GLU A 465 -25.33 6.17 -21.19
CA GLU A 465 -25.65 7.60 -21.08
C GLU A 465 -25.55 8.11 -19.63
N GLU A 466 -26.11 7.39 -18.65
CA GLU A 466 -26.01 7.74 -17.22
C GLU A 466 -24.56 7.72 -16.72
N LEU A 467 -23.77 6.70 -17.13
CA LEU A 467 -22.35 6.64 -16.77
C LEU A 467 -21.52 7.72 -17.46
N ALA A 468 -21.89 8.12 -18.68
CA ALA A 468 -21.27 9.24 -19.37
C ALA A 468 -21.58 10.58 -18.66
N ALA A 469 -22.78 10.68 -18.09
CA ALA A 469 -23.21 11.85 -17.34
C ALA A 469 -22.54 11.98 -15.97
N ARG A 470 -22.12 10.89 -15.30
CA ARG A 470 -21.55 10.92 -13.92
C ARG A 470 -20.02 11.02 -13.88
N GLN A 471 -19.48 11.62 -12.82
CA GLN A 471 -18.02 11.65 -12.59
C GLN A 471 -17.53 10.35 -11.93
N PRO A 472 -16.52 9.64 -12.48
CA PRO A 472 -15.88 8.54 -11.77
C PRO A 472 -14.98 9.07 -10.64
N LEU A 473 -15.21 8.63 -9.41
CA LEU A 473 -14.46 9.06 -8.23
C LEU A 473 -13.26 8.17 -7.96
N GLN A 474 -13.47 6.86 -7.92
CA GLN A 474 -12.43 5.89 -7.59
C GLN A 474 -12.69 4.58 -8.32
N ARG A 475 -11.61 3.97 -8.82
CA ARG A 475 -11.65 2.65 -9.47
C ARG A 475 -10.81 1.65 -8.70
N PHE A 476 -11.37 0.48 -8.48
CA PHE A 476 -10.74 -0.65 -7.83
C PHE A 476 -10.61 -1.79 -8.83
N ASP A 477 -9.37 -2.20 -9.09
CA ASP A 477 -9.06 -3.19 -10.12
C ASP A 477 -7.80 -3.98 -9.74
N LEU A 478 -8.00 -5.08 -9.02
CA LEU A 478 -6.99 -6.13 -8.85
C LEU A 478 -6.96 -7.12 -10.02
N ARG A 479 -8.02 -7.14 -10.84
CA ARG A 479 -8.19 -8.08 -11.96
C ARG A 479 -7.19 -7.84 -13.08
N SER A 480 -6.81 -6.60 -13.33
CA SER A 480 -5.82 -6.19 -14.34
C SER A 480 -4.37 -6.37 -13.89
N ALA A 481 -4.12 -6.87 -12.67
CA ALA A 481 -2.78 -7.06 -12.13
C ALA A 481 -2.04 -8.26 -12.77
N TRP A 482 -2.77 -9.17 -13.42
CA TRP A 482 -2.15 -10.18 -14.28
C TRP A 482 -1.65 -9.50 -15.56
N GLY A 483 -0.36 -9.22 -15.57
CA GLY A 483 0.33 -8.57 -16.67
C GLY A 483 0.37 -9.42 -17.94
N ARG A 484 0.98 -8.85 -18.98
CA ARG A 484 1.44 -9.65 -20.11
C ARG A 484 2.62 -10.48 -19.60
N GLY A 485 2.57 -11.79 -19.79
CA GLY A 485 3.76 -12.61 -19.50
C GLY A 485 4.99 -12.06 -20.25
N PRO A 486 6.22 -12.49 -19.90
CA PRO A 486 7.45 -12.00 -20.52
C PRO A 486 7.50 -12.07 -22.07
N TRP A 487 6.59 -12.81 -22.69
CA TRP A 487 6.40 -12.96 -24.14
C TRP A 487 5.27 -12.10 -24.74
N GLY A 488 4.70 -11.13 -23.99
CA GLY A 488 3.64 -10.25 -24.50
C GLY A 488 2.23 -10.88 -24.55
N LEU A 489 2.07 -12.16 -24.19
CA LEU A 489 0.78 -12.84 -24.10
C LEU A 489 0.14 -12.52 -22.72
N GLY A 490 -0.88 -11.67 -22.72
CA GLY A 490 -1.67 -11.29 -21.54
C GLY A 490 -2.66 -12.35 -21.12
N GLY A 491 -2.53 -12.86 -19.90
CA GLY A 491 -3.55 -13.66 -19.23
C GLY A 491 -4.62 -12.74 -18.65
N SER A 492 -5.88 -12.87 -19.06
CA SER A 492 -6.97 -12.29 -18.26
C SER A 492 -7.07 -13.07 -16.95
N SER A 493 -6.99 -12.38 -15.81
CA SER A 493 -7.28 -12.95 -14.49
C SER A 493 -8.61 -13.70 -14.49
N PRO A 494 -8.77 -14.71 -13.61
CA PRO A 494 -10.05 -15.34 -13.36
C PRO A 494 -11.13 -14.27 -13.17
N ALA A 495 -12.20 -14.32 -13.97
CA ALA A 495 -13.24 -13.27 -13.95
C ALA A 495 -13.97 -13.18 -12.60
N LEU A 496 -13.82 -14.20 -11.76
CA LEU A 496 -14.62 -14.51 -10.58
C LEU A 496 -14.18 -13.83 -9.27
N LEU A 497 -12.97 -13.25 -9.21
CA LEU A 497 -12.31 -12.92 -7.94
C LEU A 497 -12.44 -11.48 -7.50
N ASN A 498 -12.38 -10.57 -8.46
CA ASN A 498 -12.24 -9.16 -8.20
C ASN A 498 -13.04 -8.43 -9.27
N PRO A 499 -14.32 -8.08 -8.99
CA PRO A 499 -15.05 -7.20 -9.89
C PRO A 499 -14.25 -5.93 -10.07
N ASN A 500 -14.35 -5.32 -11.23
CA ASN A 500 -13.73 -4.02 -11.48
C ASN A 500 -14.66 -2.94 -10.98
N LEU A 501 -14.70 -2.72 -9.66
CA LEU A 501 -15.63 -1.76 -9.09
C LEU A 501 -15.20 -0.33 -9.40
N THR A 502 -16.14 0.48 -9.87
CA THR A 502 -15.97 1.92 -10.00
C THR A 502 -17.06 2.63 -9.24
N VAL A 503 -16.68 3.60 -8.41
CA VAL A 503 -17.60 4.46 -7.67
C VAL A 503 -17.80 5.75 -8.47
N TYR A 504 -19.05 6.08 -8.74
CA TYR A 504 -19.47 7.26 -9.48
C TYR A 504 -20.18 8.26 -8.56
N ALA A 505 -19.95 9.54 -8.83
CA ALA A 505 -20.56 10.65 -8.14
C ALA A 505 -22.06 10.80 -8.45
N PRO A 506 -22.81 11.49 -7.57
CA PRO A 506 -24.19 11.91 -7.84
C PRO A 506 -24.27 13.09 -8.81
N THR A 507 -23.23 13.90 -8.91
CA THR A 507 -23.20 15.09 -9.77
C THR A 507 -22.64 14.79 -11.16
N PRO A 508 -23.02 15.59 -12.18
CA PRO A 508 -22.57 15.37 -13.53
C PRO A 508 -21.05 15.59 -13.69
N ARG A 509 -20.48 14.99 -14.74
CA ARG A 509 -19.03 14.91 -14.95
C ARG A 509 -18.38 16.28 -15.16
N GLY A 510 -17.65 16.75 -14.15
CA GLY A 510 -16.61 17.79 -14.29
C GLY A 510 -15.24 17.17 -14.60
N HIS A 511 -14.52 17.69 -15.60
CA HIS A 511 -13.12 17.34 -15.81
C HIS A 511 -12.25 18.27 -14.96
N ILE A 512 -11.37 17.71 -14.12
CA ILE A 512 -10.36 18.51 -13.40
C ILE A 512 -9.40 19.09 -14.43
N LYS A 513 -9.40 20.42 -14.56
CA LYS A 513 -8.53 21.21 -15.45
C LYS A 513 -7.23 21.57 -14.74
N GLU A 514 -7.34 22.05 -13.51
CA GLU A 514 -6.21 22.53 -12.68
C GLU A 514 -6.10 21.66 -11.42
N PRO A 515 -5.31 20.57 -11.44
CA PRO A 515 -5.11 19.75 -10.25
C PRO A 515 -4.33 20.53 -9.20
N MET A 516 -4.78 20.45 -7.94
CA MET A 516 -4.15 21.16 -6.83
C MET A 516 -3.32 20.22 -5.95
N ALA A 517 -2.16 20.69 -5.48
CA ALA A 517 -1.23 19.95 -4.61
C ALA A 517 -1.68 19.96 -3.13
N LEU A 518 -2.93 19.57 -2.88
CA LEU A 518 -3.54 19.62 -1.54
C LEU A 518 -3.12 18.43 -0.68
N ASP A 519 -2.73 18.72 0.55
CA ASP A 519 -2.56 17.69 1.58
C ASP A 519 -3.93 17.14 1.99
N ARG A 520 -3.96 15.85 2.31
CA ARG A 520 -5.19 15.14 2.62
C ARG A 520 -5.12 14.51 4.00
N PRO A 521 -6.23 14.52 4.74
CA PRO A 521 -6.27 13.91 6.05
C PRO A 521 -6.07 12.40 5.92
N PRO A 522 -5.38 11.77 6.88
CA PRO A 522 -5.08 10.36 6.78
C PRO A 522 -6.24 9.49 7.23
N VAL A 523 -6.40 8.36 6.55
CA VAL A 523 -7.40 7.32 6.84
C VAL A 523 -6.73 5.96 6.88
N GLY A 524 -7.24 5.06 7.73
CA GLY A 524 -6.69 3.71 7.83
C GLY A 524 -5.26 3.62 8.37
N ALA A 525 -4.71 4.70 8.94
CA ALA A 525 -3.40 4.73 9.62
C ALA A 525 -3.16 3.57 10.61
N PRO A 526 -4.13 3.17 11.47
CA PRO A 526 -3.91 2.05 12.39
C PRO A 526 -3.87 0.67 11.72
N ARG A 527 -4.19 0.55 10.42
CA ARG A 527 -4.23 -0.75 9.73
C ARG A 527 -2.81 -1.25 9.43
N PRO A 528 -2.43 -2.46 9.87
CA PRO A 528 -1.10 -3.03 9.60
C PRO A 528 -0.93 -3.48 8.14
N TYR A 529 -2.01 -3.62 7.39
CA TYR A 529 -2.02 -3.94 5.97
C TYR A 529 -3.06 -3.06 5.25
N GLY A 530 -2.82 -2.71 4.00
CA GLY A 530 -3.83 -2.04 3.16
C GLY A 530 -3.36 -1.90 1.71
N LEU A 531 -4.31 -2.00 0.79
CA LEU A 531 -4.09 -1.75 -0.64
C LEU A 531 -4.35 -0.27 -0.95
N VAL A 532 -3.40 0.40 -1.62
CA VAL A 532 -3.44 1.83 -1.92
C VAL A 532 -3.62 2.03 -3.41
N TYR A 533 -4.76 2.55 -3.83
CA TYR A 533 -5.06 2.78 -5.25
C TYR A 533 -4.74 4.21 -5.66
N GLN A 534 -3.90 4.37 -6.69
CA GLN A 534 -3.52 5.70 -7.18
C GLN A 534 -4.55 6.35 -8.11
N THR A 535 -5.50 5.59 -8.65
CA THR A 535 -6.49 6.08 -9.60
C THR A 535 -7.62 6.81 -8.89
N GLY A 536 -7.81 8.12 -9.08
CA GLY A 536 -8.96 8.85 -8.50
C GLY A 536 -8.70 9.53 -7.15
N THR A 537 -7.43 9.74 -6.78
CA THR A 537 -7.05 10.34 -5.49
C THR A 537 -7.59 11.74 -5.25
N ALA A 538 -8.00 12.46 -6.30
CA ALA A 538 -8.57 13.80 -6.24
C ALA A 538 -9.63 13.96 -5.12
N TYR A 539 -10.54 12.99 -5.01
CA TYR A 539 -11.65 12.98 -4.05
C TYR A 539 -11.50 11.93 -2.95
N SER A 540 -10.27 11.48 -2.69
CA SER A 540 -9.98 10.44 -1.71
C SER A 540 -9.11 10.97 -0.58
N ARG A 541 -9.46 10.71 0.67
CA ARG A 541 -8.58 10.89 1.83
C ARG A 541 -7.34 9.99 1.71
N ASP A 542 -6.30 10.29 2.48
CA ASP A 542 -4.98 9.64 2.34
C ASP A 542 -4.92 8.29 3.07
N ASP A 543 -5.09 7.19 2.33
CA ASP A 543 -4.97 5.81 2.83
C ASP A 543 -3.54 5.25 2.77
N ALA A 544 -2.59 6.02 2.21
CA ALA A 544 -1.19 5.64 2.02
C ALA A 544 -0.35 5.80 3.29
N VAL A 545 -0.97 6.31 4.36
CA VAL A 545 -0.40 6.47 5.68
C VAL A 545 -0.39 5.16 6.47
N MET A 546 0.74 4.91 7.13
CA MET A 546 0.99 3.80 8.04
C MET A 546 1.43 4.35 9.40
N LEU A 547 0.78 3.87 10.47
CA LEU A 547 1.29 4.01 11.83
C LEU A 547 1.83 2.65 12.27
N VAL A 548 3.15 2.55 12.44
CA VAL A 548 3.80 1.29 12.83
C VAL A 548 3.97 1.27 14.35
N PRO A 549 3.29 0.36 15.07
CA PRO A 549 3.39 0.28 16.52
C PRO A 549 4.73 -0.36 16.96
N PRO A 550 5.08 -0.27 18.26
CA PRO A 550 6.29 -0.88 18.83
C PRO A 550 6.43 -2.37 18.50
N GLY A 551 7.59 -2.80 17.97
CA GLY A 551 7.81 -4.18 17.52
C GLY A 551 6.87 -4.65 16.40
N GLY A 552 6.12 -3.73 15.80
CA GLY A 552 5.06 -4.02 14.84
C GLY A 552 5.54 -4.07 13.39
N ARG A 553 4.62 -4.48 12.52
CA ARG A 553 4.79 -4.45 11.06
C ARG A 553 3.65 -3.66 10.43
N ALA A 554 3.98 -2.84 9.44
CA ALA A 554 3.00 -2.22 8.56
C ALA A 554 3.35 -2.51 7.11
N VAL A 555 2.33 -2.74 6.31
CA VAL A 555 2.42 -3.04 4.88
C VAL A 555 1.42 -2.16 4.15
N ARG A 556 1.88 -1.51 3.09
CA ARG A 556 1.01 -0.92 2.09
C ARG A 556 1.41 -1.48 0.75
N VAL A 557 0.42 -1.96 0.01
CA VAL A 557 0.65 -2.45 -1.35
C VAL A 557 0.11 -1.38 -2.28
N LEU A 558 1.00 -0.81 -3.07
CA LEU A 558 0.63 0.27 -3.97
C LEU A 558 0.14 -0.34 -5.28
N ARG A 559 -1.10 -0.02 -5.66
CA ARG A 559 -1.74 -0.43 -6.91
C ARG A 559 -1.67 0.71 -7.93
N ARG A 560 -0.96 0.46 -9.03
CA ARG A 560 -0.73 1.45 -10.08
C ARG A 560 -1.11 0.92 -11.46
N MET A 561 -1.78 1.77 -12.23
CA MET A 561 -2.06 1.56 -13.65
C MET A 561 -1.05 2.39 -14.46
N GLY A 562 0.05 1.80 -14.94
CA GLY A 562 1.04 2.47 -15.79
C GLY A 562 2.50 2.39 -15.32
N GLY A 563 3.39 3.03 -16.08
CA GLY A 563 4.86 3.00 -15.86
C GLY A 563 5.31 3.54 -14.51
N SER A 564 6.56 3.21 -14.13
CA SER A 564 7.11 3.35 -12.78
C SER A 564 8.10 4.52 -12.61
N PRO A 565 7.65 5.78 -12.43
CA PRO A 565 8.48 6.75 -11.71
C PRO A 565 8.62 6.31 -10.24
N PRO A 566 9.69 6.77 -9.56
CA PRO A 566 9.89 6.50 -8.15
C PRO A 566 8.69 6.94 -7.30
N VAL A 567 8.54 6.33 -6.13
CA VAL A 567 7.52 6.69 -5.13
C VAL A 567 8.25 7.28 -3.93
N GLY A 568 7.77 8.40 -3.40
CA GLY A 568 8.30 8.94 -2.16
C GLY A 568 7.82 8.13 -0.97
N LEU A 569 8.72 7.82 -0.05
CA LEU A 569 8.39 7.29 1.27
C LEU A 569 8.94 8.26 2.31
N ARG A 570 8.03 8.89 3.04
CA ARG A 570 8.38 9.74 4.16
C ARG A 570 8.19 9.00 5.45
N LEU A 571 9.19 9.05 6.32
CA LEU A 571 9.25 8.38 7.60
C LEU A 571 9.47 9.41 8.69
N ARG A 572 8.82 9.24 9.85
CA ARG A 572 9.09 10.02 11.04
C ARG A 572 9.04 9.15 12.29
N ASN A 573 10.04 9.29 13.14
CA ASN A 573 10.02 8.68 14.46
C ASN A 573 9.15 9.53 15.41
N LEU A 574 8.07 8.93 15.91
CA LEU A 574 7.16 9.56 16.87
C LEU A 574 7.54 9.25 18.33
N GLY A 575 8.52 8.38 18.55
CA GLY A 575 9.00 7.99 19.88
C GLY A 575 10.12 8.87 20.43
N ALA A 576 10.42 8.70 21.71
CA ALA A 576 11.47 9.42 22.44
C ALA A 576 12.87 8.78 22.32
N GLY A 577 12.97 7.57 21.75
CA GLY A 577 14.23 6.83 21.59
C GLY A 577 14.59 6.60 20.13
N LEU A 578 15.84 6.15 19.90
CA LEU A 578 16.30 5.70 18.59
C LEU A 578 15.38 4.59 18.04
N LEU A 579 15.10 4.66 16.74
CA LEU A 579 14.20 3.71 16.08
C LEU A 579 14.91 3.03 14.91
N LYS A 580 15.05 1.70 14.99
CA LYS A 580 15.49 0.85 13.89
C LYS A 580 14.29 0.27 13.15
N ALA A 581 14.24 0.55 11.86
CA ALA A 581 13.22 0.05 10.96
C ALA A 581 13.86 -0.75 9.82
N ARG A 582 13.18 -1.81 9.39
CA ARG A 582 13.55 -2.58 8.20
C ARG A 582 12.51 -2.36 7.12
N LEU A 583 12.92 -1.69 6.06
CA LEU A 583 12.13 -1.52 4.84
C LEU A 583 12.39 -2.70 3.89
N THR A 584 11.32 -3.32 3.41
CA THR A 584 11.40 -4.44 2.46
C THR A 584 10.42 -4.29 1.29
N GLN A 585 10.88 -4.64 0.09
CA GLN A 585 10.06 -4.81 -1.12
C GLN A 585 10.28 -6.23 -1.67
N GLY A 586 9.35 -7.14 -1.39
CA GLY A 586 9.54 -8.57 -1.65
C GLY A 586 10.64 -9.20 -0.77
N PRO A 587 11.11 -10.42 -1.10
CA PRO A 587 12.00 -11.20 -0.24
C PRO A 587 13.47 -10.74 -0.26
N TRP A 588 13.92 -10.14 -1.36
CA TRP A 588 15.34 -9.86 -1.62
C TRP A 588 15.77 -8.41 -1.40
N HIS A 589 14.85 -7.45 -1.30
CA HIS A 589 15.22 -6.05 -1.15
C HIS A 589 14.92 -5.61 0.26
N ARG A 590 16.01 -5.36 0.99
CA ARG A 590 15.97 -4.98 2.40
C ARG A 590 16.88 -3.78 2.58
N GLN A 591 16.35 -2.77 3.23
CA GLN A 591 17.10 -1.60 3.64
C GLN A 591 16.86 -1.42 5.14
N ASN A 592 17.94 -1.40 5.90
CA ASN A 592 17.88 -1.06 7.32
C ASN A 592 17.94 0.46 7.44
N LEU A 593 17.09 1.00 8.29
CA LEU A 593 16.87 2.42 8.47
C LEU A 593 16.97 2.72 9.96
N THR A 594 17.61 3.83 10.30
CA THR A 594 17.73 4.32 11.67
C THR A 594 17.19 5.74 11.70
N LEU A 595 16.25 6.03 12.61
CA LEU A 595 15.65 7.35 12.78
C LEU A 595 15.77 7.82 14.24
N TYR A 596 16.28 9.03 14.43
CA TYR A 596 16.35 9.70 15.72
C TYR A 596 14.97 10.19 16.19
N PRO A 597 14.76 10.41 17.50
CA PRO A 597 13.51 10.96 18.04
C PRO A 597 13.08 12.22 17.30
N GLY A 598 11.86 12.23 16.75
CA GLY A 598 11.32 13.35 15.99
C GLY A 598 11.86 13.55 14.58
N GLN A 599 12.95 12.86 14.19
CA GLN A 599 13.57 12.98 12.88
C GLN A 599 12.63 12.52 11.77
N GLN A 600 12.61 13.31 10.69
CA GLN A 600 11.94 12.99 9.44
C GLN A 600 12.97 12.57 8.39
N MET A 601 12.71 11.47 7.68
CA MET A 601 13.54 10.97 6.60
C MET A 601 12.70 10.77 5.34
N ASP A 602 13.19 11.26 4.20
CA ASP A 602 12.52 11.16 2.91
C ASP A 602 13.32 10.28 1.96
N LEU A 603 12.72 9.17 1.52
CA LEU A 603 13.31 8.22 0.60
C LEU A 603 12.61 8.28 -0.75
N ALA A 604 13.38 8.26 -1.84
CA ALA A 604 12.86 7.99 -3.18
C ALA A 604 13.00 6.50 -3.47
N LEU A 605 11.87 5.79 -3.55
CA LEU A 605 11.84 4.34 -3.76
C LEU A 605 11.66 4.01 -5.24
N SER A 606 12.60 3.25 -5.81
CA SER A 606 12.38 2.53 -7.06
C SER A 606 11.48 1.32 -6.77
N VAL A 607 10.17 1.47 -7.00
CA VAL A 607 9.18 0.44 -6.69
C VAL A 607 9.42 -0.83 -7.51
N ARG A 608 9.49 -1.98 -6.85
CA ARG A 608 9.63 -3.29 -7.49
C ARG A 608 8.38 -4.13 -7.31
N GLY A 609 7.87 -4.62 -8.44
CA GLY A 609 6.68 -5.45 -8.45
C GLY A 609 6.93 -6.76 -7.71
N TRP A 610 6.04 -7.13 -6.80
CA TRP A 610 6.10 -8.44 -6.17
C TRP A 610 4.71 -9.06 -6.06
N PRO A 611 4.56 -10.32 -6.48
CA PRO A 611 5.54 -11.14 -7.22
C PRO A 611 5.81 -10.58 -8.62
N PRO A 612 6.99 -10.80 -9.22
CA PRO A 612 7.41 -10.10 -10.44
C PRO A 612 6.54 -10.34 -11.68
N VAL A 613 5.70 -11.38 -11.67
CA VAL A 613 4.73 -11.70 -12.74
C VAL A 613 3.47 -10.84 -12.66
N VAL A 614 3.19 -10.28 -11.49
CA VAL A 614 1.98 -9.49 -11.23
C VAL A 614 2.33 -8.03 -11.44
N GLU A 615 1.88 -7.48 -12.57
CA GLU A 615 2.10 -6.09 -12.94
C GLU A 615 1.31 -5.15 -12.03
N GLY A 616 1.95 -4.06 -11.61
CA GLY A 616 1.28 -2.95 -10.92
C GLY A 616 0.97 -3.17 -9.44
N LEU A 617 1.54 -4.21 -8.79
CA LEU A 617 1.50 -4.39 -7.33
C LEU A 617 2.88 -4.19 -6.71
N TYR A 618 3.01 -3.16 -5.88
CA TYR A 618 4.28 -2.75 -5.30
C TYR A 618 4.18 -2.77 -3.77
N PRO A 619 4.48 -3.90 -3.11
CA PRO A 619 4.42 -3.98 -1.65
C PRO A 619 5.58 -3.22 -1.01
N VAL A 620 5.23 -2.34 -0.09
CA VAL A 620 6.16 -1.65 0.80
C VAL A 620 5.86 -2.12 2.21
N LYS A 621 6.82 -2.84 2.80
CA LYS A 621 6.71 -3.37 4.16
C LYS A 621 7.75 -2.73 5.06
N LEU A 622 7.30 -2.24 6.20
CA LEU A 622 8.10 -1.65 7.26
C LEU A 622 7.93 -2.49 8.53
N ASN A 623 9.04 -2.98 9.08
CA ASN A 623 9.07 -3.65 10.38
C ASN A 623 9.90 -2.82 11.35
N LEU A 624 9.41 -2.67 12.59
CA LEU A 624 10.17 -2.05 13.67
C LEU A 624 10.81 -3.13 14.54
N GLU A 625 12.09 -2.94 14.86
CA GLU A 625 12.83 -3.81 15.78
C GLU A 625 12.70 -3.32 17.24
N ASP A 626 12.54 -2.01 17.42
CA ASP A 626 12.54 -1.35 18.72
C ASP A 626 11.13 -1.01 19.23
N LYS A 627 11.06 -0.51 20.47
CA LYS A 627 9.81 -0.11 21.15
C LYS A 627 9.23 1.25 20.68
N GLY A 628 9.75 1.83 19.60
CA GLY A 628 9.32 3.13 19.08
C GLY A 628 8.03 3.07 18.25
N VAL A 629 7.43 4.23 17.97
CA VAL A 629 6.31 4.37 17.04
C VAL A 629 6.79 5.12 15.81
N MET A 630 6.51 4.60 14.62
CA MET A 630 6.89 5.25 13.37
C MET A 630 5.66 5.69 12.59
N TRP A 631 5.68 6.93 12.13
CA TRP A 631 4.81 7.40 11.07
C TRP A 631 5.47 7.16 9.72
N ALA A 632 4.72 6.64 8.76
CA ALA A 632 5.20 6.46 7.40
C ALA A 632 4.10 6.84 6.40
N ARG A 633 4.44 7.58 5.35
CA ARG A 633 3.50 8.02 4.31
C ARG A 633 4.08 7.71 2.94
N LEU A 634 3.35 6.92 2.16
CA LEU A 634 3.68 6.65 0.76
C LEU A 634 3.07 7.73 -0.13
N LEU A 635 3.90 8.32 -0.98
CA LEU A 635 3.55 9.46 -1.82
C LEU A 635 3.88 9.13 -3.27
N SER A 636 2.88 9.20 -4.14
CA SER A 636 3.05 8.87 -5.56
C SER A 636 2.62 9.95 -6.52
N ASP A 637 1.93 10.99 -6.04
CA ASP A 637 1.56 12.14 -6.85
C ASP A 637 2.80 13.03 -7.05
N PRO A 638 3.34 13.15 -8.27
CA PRO A 638 4.52 13.98 -8.54
C PRO A 638 4.27 15.45 -8.20
N LEU A 639 3.03 15.94 -8.31
CA LEU A 639 2.71 17.32 -8.01
C LEU A 639 2.85 17.59 -6.50
N LEU A 640 2.29 16.71 -5.67
CA LEU A 640 2.42 16.80 -4.21
C LEU A 640 3.89 16.57 -3.78
N LEU A 641 4.59 15.60 -4.36
CA LEU A 641 6.02 15.38 -4.09
C LEU A 641 6.87 16.61 -4.41
N GLY A 642 6.60 17.25 -5.55
CA GLY A 642 7.22 18.52 -5.96
C GLY A 642 7.02 19.61 -4.91
N LYS A 643 5.77 19.86 -4.50
CA LYS A 643 5.44 20.82 -3.43
C LYS A 643 6.21 20.53 -2.14
N LEU A 644 6.20 19.27 -1.69
CA LEU A 644 6.85 18.88 -0.44
C LEU A 644 8.37 19.05 -0.50
N ASP A 645 8.99 18.81 -1.67
CA ASP A 645 10.42 19.08 -1.88
C ASP A 645 10.74 20.58 -1.99
N MET A 646 9.83 21.40 -2.55
CA MET A 646 9.92 22.86 -2.51
C MET A 646 9.88 23.37 -1.07
N GLU A 647 8.98 22.85 -0.24
CA GLU A 647 8.90 23.22 1.19
C GLU A 647 10.13 22.82 1.99
N ALA A 648 10.77 21.71 1.62
CA ALA A 648 12.03 21.25 2.19
C ALA A 648 13.26 21.98 1.62
N GLY A 649 13.11 22.87 0.64
CA GLY A 649 14.21 23.57 -0.02
C GLY A 649 15.08 22.70 -0.93
N ARG A 650 14.57 21.53 -1.37
CA ARG A 650 15.27 20.57 -2.23
C ARG A 650 14.93 20.81 -3.71
N TRP A 651 15.34 21.98 -4.20
CA TRP A 651 14.96 22.49 -5.53
C TRP A 651 15.25 21.54 -6.70
N GLY A 652 16.38 20.85 -6.67
CA GLY A 652 16.76 19.88 -7.73
C GLY A 652 15.77 18.72 -7.84
N ARG A 653 15.43 18.08 -6.72
CA ARG A 653 14.43 17.00 -6.71
C ARG A 653 13.02 17.52 -7.01
N ALA A 654 12.67 18.70 -6.51
CA ALA A 654 11.41 19.35 -6.83
C ALA A 654 11.26 19.54 -8.36
N GLN A 655 12.31 20.01 -9.05
CA GLN A 655 12.32 20.17 -10.50
C GLN A 655 12.03 18.84 -11.22
N GLU A 656 12.61 17.72 -10.78
CA GLU A 656 12.37 16.40 -11.38
C GLU A 656 10.90 15.98 -11.24
N TRP A 657 10.33 16.08 -10.03
CA TRP A 657 8.94 15.74 -9.78
C TRP A 657 7.96 16.63 -10.53
N LEU A 658 8.19 17.94 -10.52
CA LEU A 658 7.35 18.92 -11.18
C LEU A 658 7.45 18.81 -12.70
N GLY A 659 8.62 18.43 -13.24
CA GLY A 659 8.76 18.09 -14.66
C GLY A 659 7.95 16.85 -15.06
N LEU A 660 7.84 15.85 -14.19
CA LEU A 660 6.93 14.71 -14.40
C LEU A 660 5.45 15.11 -14.29
N ALA A 661 5.10 16.00 -13.37
CA ALA A 661 3.75 16.54 -13.23
C ALA A 661 3.34 17.36 -14.46
N ALA A 662 4.22 18.24 -14.95
CA ALA A 662 3.99 19.12 -16.10
C ALA A 662 3.69 18.35 -17.39
N LYS A 663 4.32 17.17 -17.58
CA LYS A 663 4.00 16.26 -18.70
C LYS A 663 2.58 15.74 -18.70
N LYS A 664 1.92 15.73 -17.54
CA LYS A 664 0.56 15.20 -17.37
C LYS A 664 -0.47 16.32 -17.35
N HIS A 665 -0.14 17.45 -16.73
CA HIS A 665 -1.02 18.60 -16.56
C HIS A 665 -0.19 19.90 -16.60
N GLU A 666 -0.49 20.78 -17.54
CA GLU A 666 0.07 22.13 -17.63
C GLU A 666 -0.84 23.09 -16.87
N GLY A 667 -0.74 23.10 -15.54
CA GLY A 667 -1.57 23.92 -14.68
C GLY A 667 -0.79 25.02 -13.94
N PHE A 668 -1.51 26.02 -13.43
CA PHE A 668 -0.92 27.19 -12.76
C PHE A 668 -0.01 26.79 -11.59
N GLU A 669 -0.46 25.86 -10.73
CA GLU A 669 0.35 25.43 -9.58
C GLU A 669 1.63 24.71 -10.00
N VAL A 670 1.53 23.82 -10.99
CA VAL A 670 2.65 23.02 -11.49
C VAL A 670 3.73 23.93 -12.05
N MET A 671 3.33 24.86 -12.92
CA MET A 671 4.25 25.76 -13.61
C MET A 671 4.83 26.81 -12.67
N SER A 672 4.05 27.32 -11.71
CA SER A 672 4.54 28.25 -10.68
C SER A 672 5.61 27.60 -9.80
N MET A 673 5.36 26.37 -9.34
CA MET A 673 6.34 25.63 -8.55
C MET A 673 7.58 25.27 -9.37
N LEU A 674 7.41 24.86 -10.63
CA LEU A 674 8.52 24.51 -11.52
C LEU A 674 9.40 25.73 -11.81
N ALA A 675 8.79 26.88 -12.11
CA ALA A 675 9.48 28.14 -12.30
C ALA A 675 10.29 28.53 -11.04
N GLY A 676 9.67 28.40 -9.85
CA GLY A 676 10.35 28.64 -8.58
C GLY A 676 11.55 27.71 -8.35
N ALA A 677 11.39 26.41 -8.61
CA ALA A 677 12.46 25.41 -8.49
C ALA A 677 13.63 25.69 -9.43
N LEU A 678 13.35 26.11 -10.67
CA LEU A 678 14.35 26.44 -11.68
C LEU A 678 15.07 27.76 -11.34
N ALA A 679 14.32 28.81 -10.98
CA ALA A 679 14.88 30.10 -10.62
C ALA A 679 15.84 29.98 -9.41
N ARG A 680 15.49 29.19 -8.40
CA ARG A 680 16.35 28.93 -7.23
C ARG A 680 17.60 28.10 -7.55
N GLN A 681 17.64 27.43 -8.69
CA GLN A 681 18.83 26.76 -9.22
C GLN A 681 19.64 27.66 -10.18
N ASN A 682 19.31 28.95 -10.29
CA ASN A 682 19.91 29.88 -11.24
C ASN A 682 19.70 29.49 -12.73
N LYS A 683 18.68 28.66 -13.02
CA LYS A 683 18.26 28.25 -14.37
C LYS A 683 17.21 29.21 -14.93
N LEU A 684 17.62 30.48 -15.09
CA LEU A 684 16.70 31.58 -15.34
C LEU A 684 16.03 31.50 -16.72
N LYS A 685 16.69 30.93 -17.73
CA LYS A 685 16.11 30.73 -19.07
C LYS A 685 14.96 29.72 -19.05
N GLU A 686 15.16 28.56 -18.42
CA GLU A 686 14.08 27.58 -18.26
C GLU A 686 12.96 28.10 -17.35
N ALA A 687 13.30 28.84 -16.29
CA ALA A 687 12.30 29.47 -15.43
C ALA A 687 11.46 30.51 -16.19
N SER A 688 12.08 31.32 -17.05
CA SER A 688 11.39 32.27 -17.91
C SER A 688 10.42 31.60 -18.86
N LEU A 689 10.78 30.44 -19.44
CA LEU A 689 9.88 29.66 -20.28
C LEU A 689 8.68 29.15 -19.49
N ALA A 690 8.89 28.64 -18.27
CA ALA A 690 7.81 28.19 -17.40
C ALA A 690 6.86 29.33 -17.00
N LEU A 691 7.39 30.54 -16.75
CA LEU A 691 6.58 31.74 -16.50
C LEU A 691 5.80 32.18 -17.74
N PHE A 692 6.39 32.12 -18.93
CA PHE A 692 5.71 32.46 -20.18
C PHE A 692 4.46 31.58 -20.41
N HIS A 693 4.51 30.30 -20.05
CA HIS A 693 3.32 29.44 -20.09
C HIS A 693 2.20 29.90 -19.13
N LEU A 694 2.56 30.46 -17.96
CA LEU A 694 1.59 30.96 -16.99
C LEU A 694 0.82 32.18 -17.48
N ASP A 695 1.41 33.01 -18.34
CA ASP A 695 0.73 34.19 -18.90
C ASP A 695 -0.55 33.81 -19.67
N PHE A 696 -0.59 32.61 -20.25
CA PHE A 696 -1.77 32.07 -20.93
C PHE A 696 -2.79 31.39 -19.99
N MET A 697 -2.47 31.24 -18.69
CA MET A 697 -3.29 30.55 -17.68
C MET A 697 -4.09 31.51 -16.78
N SER A 698 -4.23 32.77 -17.19
CA SER A 698 -4.92 33.83 -16.43
C SER A 698 -4.48 33.95 -14.96
N PRO A 699 -3.21 34.30 -14.68
CA PRO A 699 -2.67 34.45 -13.32
C PRO A 699 -3.54 35.32 -12.40
N ASP A 700 -4.15 36.37 -12.94
CA ASP A 700 -5.02 37.29 -12.20
C ASP A 700 -6.21 36.58 -11.55
N ARG A 701 -6.76 35.54 -12.21
CA ARG A 701 -7.86 34.75 -11.66
C ARG A 701 -7.40 33.93 -10.46
N TYR A 702 -6.20 33.33 -10.52
CA TYR A 702 -5.62 32.60 -9.39
C TYR A 702 -5.33 33.54 -8.21
N ILE A 703 -4.76 34.72 -8.50
CA ILE A 703 -4.48 35.76 -7.49
C ILE A 703 -5.78 36.23 -6.82
N ALA A 704 -6.82 36.51 -7.60
CA ALA A 704 -8.13 36.89 -7.08
C ALA A 704 -8.74 35.81 -6.18
N LEU A 705 -8.63 34.54 -6.56
CA LEU A 705 -9.09 33.41 -5.74
C LEU A 705 -8.28 33.27 -4.43
N ALA A 706 -6.96 33.48 -4.48
CA ALA A 706 -6.10 33.38 -3.30
C ALA A 706 -6.37 34.50 -2.27
N ASN A 707 -6.72 35.70 -2.75
CA ASN A 707 -6.89 36.89 -1.91
C ASN A 707 -8.35 37.27 -1.60
N GLY A 708 -9.32 36.72 -2.34
CA GLY A 708 -10.74 37.04 -2.19
C GLY A 708 -11.39 36.49 -0.92
N THR A 709 -12.63 36.91 -0.67
CA THR A 709 -13.48 36.40 0.43
C THR A 709 -14.17 35.10 0.04
N ILE A 710 -14.25 34.13 0.96
CA ILE A 710 -14.93 32.86 0.70
C ILE A 710 -16.46 33.05 0.78
N ASP A 711 -17.08 33.24 -0.38
CA ASP A 711 -18.53 33.29 -0.56
C ASP A 711 -19.00 32.33 -1.68
N GLN A 712 -20.28 32.36 -2.04
CA GLN A 712 -20.79 31.52 -3.14
C GLN A 712 -20.18 31.89 -4.50
N ALA A 713 -19.85 33.16 -4.73
CA ALA A 713 -19.24 33.61 -5.99
C ALA A 713 -17.80 33.07 -6.10
N TRP A 714 -17.05 33.09 -5.00
CA TRP A 714 -15.73 32.49 -4.89
C TRP A 714 -15.78 30.98 -5.15
N ARG A 715 -16.72 30.26 -4.52
CA ARG A 715 -16.92 28.81 -4.74
C ARG A 715 -17.18 28.51 -6.22
N LYS A 716 -18.07 29.27 -6.86
CA LYS A 716 -18.37 29.12 -8.29
C LYS A 716 -17.12 29.39 -9.15
N SER A 717 -16.40 30.47 -8.87
CA SER A 717 -15.20 30.84 -9.62
C SER A 717 -14.08 29.79 -9.49
N LEU A 718 -13.88 29.23 -8.29
CA LEU A 718 -12.90 28.16 -8.05
C LEU A 718 -13.29 26.87 -8.78
N ALA A 719 -14.57 26.48 -8.73
CA ALA A 719 -15.06 25.30 -9.42
C ALA A 719 -14.90 25.42 -10.95
N GLU A 720 -15.19 26.59 -11.52
CA GLU A 720 -15.03 26.86 -12.96
C GLU A 720 -13.56 26.87 -13.39
N PHE A 721 -12.68 27.45 -12.57
CA PHE A 721 -11.24 27.52 -12.81
C PHE A 721 -10.61 26.13 -12.76
N THR A 722 -10.91 25.36 -11.71
CA THR A 722 -10.25 24.08 -11.45
C THR A 722 -10.95 22.87 -12.06
N GLY A 723 -12.25 22.95 -12.27
CA GLY A 723 -13.09 21.81 -12.66
C GLY A 723 -13.40 20.82 -11.53
N TYR A 724 -13.06 21.15 -10.27
CA TYR A 724 -13.43 20.34 -9.11
C TYR A 724 -14.91 20.54 -8.73
N ASP A 725 -15.55 19.44 -8.31
CA ASP A 725 -16.72 19.52 -7.43
C ASP A 725 -16.21 19.88 -6.02
N LEU A 726 -16.50 21.10 -5.56
CA LEU A 726 -15.96 21.61 -4.30
C LEU A 726 -16.50 20.89 -3.08
N ASP A 727 -17.74 20.41 -3.12
CA ASP A 727 -18.32 19.70 -1.97
C ASP A 727 -17.64 18.33 -1.80
N LEU A 728 -17.31 17.66 -2.91
CA LEU A 728 -16.51 16.43 -2.88
C LEU A 728 -15.06 16.71 -2.48
N LEU A 729 -14.46 17.79 -3.00
CA LEU A 729 -13.08 18.16 -2.68
C LEU A 729 -12.90 18.50 -1.19
N GLU A 730 -13.79 19.32 -0.63
CA GLU A 730 -13.77 19.70 0.79
C GLU A 730 -13.94 18.48 1.70
N ARG A 731 -14.77 17.50 1.31
CA ARG A 731 -14.91 16.24 2.06
C ARG A 731 -13.66 15.38 2.00
N ALA A 732 -13.05 15.28 0.83
CA ALA A 732 -11.81 14.52 0.62
C ALA A 732 -10.61 15.12 1.36
N THR A 733 -10.63 16.44 1.57
CA THR A 733 -9.56 17.19 2.23
C THR A 733 -9.86 17.52 3.70
N SER A 734 -10.96 17.01 4.27
CA SER A 734 -11.31 17.23 5.68
C SER A 734 -11.79 15.99 6.42
N LEU A 735 -11.62 16.01 7.75
CA LEU A 735 -12.19 15.07 8.70
C LEU A 735 -13.16 15.81 9.62
N GLY A 736 -14.40 15.31 9.69
CA GLY A 736 -15.40 15.73 10.65
C GLY A 736 -15.39 14.81 11.88
N TYR A 737 -15.60 15.40 13.04
CA TYR A 737 -15.75 14.73 14.33
C TYR A 737 -17.11 15.14 14.90
N ASP A 738 -18.03 14.18 14.92
CA ASP A 738 -19.36 14.36 15.49
C ASP A 738 -19.25 14.26 17.02
N ILE A 739 -19.56 15.35 17.70
CA ILE A 739 -19.49 15.47 19.15
C ILE A 739 -20.93 15.66 19.61
N LEU A 740 -21.52 14.64 20.22
CA LEU A 740 -22.90 14.69 20.68
C LEU A 740 -22.93 15.09 22.17
N GLY A 741 -23.60 16.20 22.50
CA GLY A 741 -23.92 16.58 23.88
C GLY A 741 -23.86 18.09 24.19
N ALA A 742 -24.66 18.54 25.16
CA ALA A 742 -24.51 19.87 25.77
C ALA A 742 -23.31 19.85 26.74
N LEU A 743 -22.55 20.95 26.82
CA LEU A 743 -21.39 21.07 27.72
C LEU A 743 -21.84 21.38 29.17
N TYR A 744 -22.76 20.60 29.74
CA TYR A 744 -23.27 20.82 31.10
C TYR A 744 -22.63 19.86 32.12
N LEU A 745 -22.22 20.39 33.27
CA LEU A 745 -21.64 19.63 34.39
C LEU A 745 -22.49 19.80 35.65
N GLY A 746 -23.17 18.72 36.07
CA GLY A 746 -23.96 18.70 37.30
C GLY A 746 -23.12 18.58 38.59
N ASP A 747 -22.02 17.83 38.56
CA ASP A 747 -21.11 17.61 39.70
C ASP A 747 -19.68 18.11 39.38
N ASP A 748 -18.86 18.40 40.41
CA ASP A 748 -17.46 18.86 40.27
C ASP A 748 -16.47 17.81 39.69
N ARG A 749 -16.95 16.65 39.23
CA ARG A 749 -16.10 15.57 38.70
C ARG A 749 -15.91 15.69 37.17
N PRO A 750 -14.70 15.40 36.64
CA PRO A 750 -14.46 15.46 35.20
C PRO A 750 -15.25 14.37 34.45
N VAL A 751 -15.96 14.77 33.39
CA VAL A 751 -16.68 13.86 32.49
C VAL A 751 -15.78 13.48 31.32
N SER A 752 -15.58 12.18 31.10
CA SER A 752 -14.85 11.68 29.93
C SER A 752 -15.76 11.61 28.72
N LEU A 753 -15.33 12.20 27.61
CA LEU A 753 -16.00 12.14 26.32
C LEU A 753 -15.24 11.18 25.40
N GLN A 754 -15.94 10.33 24.66
CA GLN A 754 -15.31 9.47 23.65
C GLN A 754 -16.17 9.41 22.40
N GLY A 755 -15.52 9.45 21.24
CA GLY A 755 -16.19 9.34 19.94
C GLY A 755 -15.27 8.77 18.86
N LYS A 756 -15.78 8.68 17.63
CA LYS A 756 -15.02 8.16 16.50
C LYS A 756 -13.85 9.10 16.18
N GLY A 757 -12.62 8.65 16.45
CA GLY A 757 -11.40 9.40 16.13
C GLY A 757 -10.92 10.39 17.19
N PHE A 758 -11.60 10.51 18.34
CA PHE A 758 -11.17 11.40 19.43
C PHE A 758 -11.49 10.83 20.83
N THR A 759 -10.83 11.41 21.83
CA THR A 759 -11.13 11.28 23.25
C THR A 759 -11.16 12.68 23.85
N GLY A 760 -11.89 12.90 24.94
CA GLY A 760 -11.98 14.20 25.55
C GLY A 760 -12.30 14.17 27.03
N SER A 761 -12.19 15.33 27.66
CA SER A 761 -12.56 15.55 29.04
C SER A 761 -13.21 16.93 29.19
N LEU A 762 -14.32 16.99 29.91
CA LEU A 762 -14.97 18.22 30.33
C LEU A 762 -14.85 18.34 31.85
N ARG A 763 -14.40 19.50 32.35
CA ARG A 763 -14.29 19.81 33.78
C ARG A 763 -14.56 21.29 34.06
N ARG A 764 -14.84 21.67 35.31
CA ARG A 764 -14.83 23.07 35.72
C ARG A 764 -13.42 23.66 35.69
N SER A 765 -13.33 24.95 35.39
CA SER A 765 -12.06 25.68 35.29
C SER A 765 -11.39 25.78 36.66
N PRO A 766 -10.06 25.60 36.77
CA PRO A 766 -9.36 25.74 38.05
C PRO A 766 -9.38 27.15 38.66
N LYS A 767 -9.78 28.18 37.89
CA LYS A 767 -9.73 29.59 38.27
C LYS A 767 -11.10 30.23 38.61
N GLY A 768 -12.21 29.47 38.61
CA GLY A 768 -13.57 29.98 38.88
C GLY A 768 -14.68 29.25 38.09
N ASP A 769 -15.90 29.81 38.07
CA ASP A 769 -17.19 29.28 37.56
C ASP A 769 -17.26 28.90 36.06
N GLY A 770 -16.13 28.79 35.37
CA GLY A 770 -16.02 28.47 33.94
C GLY A 770 -15.87 26.97 33.63
N LEU A 771 -15.88 26.63 32.34
CA LEU A 771 -15.73 25.26 31.84
C LEU A 771 -14.44 25.09 31.01
N ALA A 772 -13.79 23.93 31.13
CA ALA A 772 -12.62 23.55 30.35
C ALA A 772 -12.88 22.21 29.63
N LEU A 773 -12.97 22.27 28.29
CA LEU A 773 -13.09 21.12 27.41
C LEU A 773 -11.75 20.85 26.71
N ASN A 774 -11.24 19.63 26.82
CA ASN A 774 -10.10 19.16 26.04
C ASN A 774 -10.54 18.02 25.12
N LEU A 775 -10.17 18.09 23.85
CA LEU A 775 -10.37 17.03 22.85
C LEU A 775 -9.03 16.63 22.23
N TRP A 776 -8.65 15.37 22.38
CA TRP A 776 -7.47 14.78 21.77
C TRP A 776 -7.86 13.97 20.54
N LEU A 777 -7.42 14.42 19.36
CA LEU A 777 -7.64 13.71 18.10
C LEU A 777 -6.62 12.58 17.98
N LYS A 778 -7.11 11.36 17.74
CA LYS A 778 -6.27 10.15 17.72
C LYS A 778 -5.39 10.07 16.47
N THR A 779 -5.88 10.63 15.37
CA THR A 779 -5.25 10.58 14.06
C THR A 779 -4.06 11.55 13.98
N PRO A 780 -2.84 11.08 13.67
CA PRO A 780 -1.71 11.97 13.37
C PRO A 780 -1.92 12.63 12.00
N TRP A 781 -1.54 13.90 11.86
CA TRP A 781 -1.77 14.69 10.64
C TRP A 781 -0.47 14.94 9.87
N PRO A 782 -0.53 14.98 8.53
CA PRO A 782 0.64 15.35 7.75
C PRO A 782 0.98 16.84 7.88
N GLN A 783 2.20 17.20 7.51
CA GLN A 783 2.59 18.60 7.33
C GLN A 783 1.68 19.25 6.29
N GLY A 784 1.36 20.53 6.45
CA GLY A 784 0.45 21.23 5.54
C GLY A 784 -0.19 22.47 6.13
N GLN A 785 -1.04 23.11 5.31
CA GLN A 785 -1.91 24.23 5.68
C GLN A 785 -3.30 23.69 5.96
N TRP A 786 -3.79 23.94 7.18
CA TRP A 786 -5.01 23.36 7.68
C TRP A 786 -5.90 24.43 8.31
N LYS A 787 -7.20 24.15 8.39
CA LYS A 787 -8.18 24.97 9.08
C LYS A 787 -9.05 24.08 9.95
N ALA A 788 -9.17 24.44 11.23
CA ALA A 788 -10.14 23.83 12.13
C ALA A 788 -11.39 24.72 12.19
N VAL A 789 -12.57 24.13 12.04
CA VAL A 789 -13.87 24.79 12.13
C VAL A 789 -14.62 24.15 13.29
N VAL A 790 -14.83 24.94 14.35
CA VAL A 790 -15.51 24.53 15.58
C VAL A 790 -16.94 25.05 15.54
N LYS A 791 -17.93 24.18 15.45
CA LYS A 791 -19.35 24.57 15.43
C LYS A 791 -19.89 24.65 16.83
N LEU A 792 -20.22 25.86 17.27
CA LEU A 792 -20.78 26.13 18.59
C LEU A 792 -22.18 26.72 18.44
N ARG A 793 -23.10 26.36 19.33
CA ARG A 793 -24.44 26.94 19.40
C ARG A 793 -24.75 27.36 20.83
N GLY A 794 -25.24 28.58 21.01
CA GLY A 794 -25.66 29.11 22.31
C GLY A 794 -27.17 29.05 22.49
N GLN A 795 -27.63 28.58 23.65
CA GLN A 795 -29.04 28.70 24.08
C GLN A 795 -29.13 29.67 25.26
N GLY A 796 -30.05 30.65 25.19
CA GLY A 796 -30.38 31.53 26.32
C GLY A 796 -29.36 32.63 26.65
N LEU A 797 -28.40 32.92 25.76
CA LEU A 797 -27.37 33.95 25.98
C LEU A 797 -27.95 35.37 25.81
N GLY A 798 -27.84 36.20 26.86
CA GLY A 798 -28.21 37.62 26.83
C GLY A 798 -27.14 38.51 26.19
N ALA A 799 -27.53 39.69 25.72
CA ALA A 799 -26.68 40.63 24.98
C ALA A 799 -25.53 41.28 25.80
N SER A 800 -25.37 40.92 27.07
CA SER A 800 -24.44 41.57 28.00
C SER A 800 -23.01 41.02 27.99
N ASP A 801 -22.79 39.80 27.48
CA ASP A 801 -21.45 39.18 27.43
C ASP A 801 -20.81 39.28 26.04
N ARG A 802 -19.80 40.16 25.88
CA ARG A 802 -19.06 40.31 24.61
C ARG A 802 -18.05 39.19 24.34
N ILE A 803 -17.50 38.57 25.38
CA ILE A 803 -16.49 37.50 25.29
C ILE A 803 -16.96 36.31 26.12
N LEU A 804 -17.10 35.16 25.47
CA LEU A 804 -17.64 33.93 26.06
C LEU A 804 -16.54 32.93 26.47
N GLY A 805 -15.35 33.07 25.89
CA GLY A 805 -14.23 32.18 26.17
C GLY A 805 -13.11 32.28 25.14
N GLN A 806 -12.25 31.26 25.12
CA GLN A 806 -11.11 31.13 24.20
C GLN A 806 -10.98 29.68 23.71
N ALA A 807 -10.51 29.53 22.48
CA ALA A 807 -10.18 28.26 21.84
C ALA A 807 -8.70 28.20 21.50
N GLU A 808 -8.02 27.15 21.94
CA GLU A 808 -6.63 26.84 21.60
C GLU A 808 -6.56 25.54 20.81
N LEU A 809 -5.83 25.55 19.70
CA LEU A 809 -5.46 24.35 18.98
C LEU A 809 -3.96 24.10 19.17
N ARG A 810 -3.60 22.91 19.64
CA ARG A 810 -2.23 22.50 19.93
C ARG A 810 -1.83 21.29 19.09
N ALA A 811 -0.61 21.32 18.57
CA ALA A 811 0.03 20.18 17.93
C ALA A 811 0.86 19.41 18.96
N LEU A 812 0.59 18.12 19.07
CA LEU A 812 1.27 17.16 19.94
C LEU A 812 2.24 16.34 19.09
N GLY A 813 3.54 16.60 19.26
CA GLY A 813 4.61 15.88 18.61
C GLY A 813 5.65 15.33 19.60
N PRO A 814 6.73 14.70 19.11
CA PRO A 814 7.81 14.17 19.95
C PRO A 814 8.52 15.25 20.78
N GLN A 815 8.54 16.48 20.26
CA GLN A 815 9.14 17.65 20.92
C GLN A 815 8.19 18.30 21.97
N GLY A 816 7.00 17.75 22.20
CA GLY A 816 6.01 18.24 23.14
C GLY A 816 4.79 18.90 22.49
N SER A 817 4.01 19.64 23.30
CA SER A 817 2.79 20.32 22.88
C SER A 817 3.09 21.77 22.49
N ARG A 818 2.77 22.14 21.25
CA ARG A 818 2.95 23.50 20.72
C ARG A 818 1.60 24.11 20.34
N LEU A 819 1.34 25.34 20.78
CA LEU A 819 0.18 26.11 20.32
C LEU A 819 0.35 26.45 18.84
N VAL A 820 -0.66 26.11 18.01
CA VAL A 820 -0.63 26.33 16.56
C VAL A 820 -1.72 27.28 16.06
N ALA A 821 -2.82 27.42 16.80
CA ALA A 821 -3.82 28.47 16.59
C ALA A 821 -4.52 28.81 17.91
N HIS A 822 -5.00 30.04 18.01
CA HIS A 822 -5.73 30.56 19.16
C HIS A 822 -6.75 31.58 18.67
N GLU A 823 -7.98 31.49 19.17
CA GLU A 823 -9.06 32.40 18.83
C GLU A 823 -9.95 32.70 20.04
N VAL A 824 -10.55 33.90 20.07
CA VAL A 824 -11.46 34.34 21.12
C VAL A 824 -12.90 34.06 20.71
N ILE A 825 -13.70 33.48 21.61
CA ILE A 825 -15.11 33.16 21.37
C ILE A 825 -15.95 34.37 21.74
N THR A 826 -16.60 34.98 20.75
CA THR A 826 -17.48 36.15 20.89
C THR A 826 -18.90 35.84 20.42
N MET A 827 -19.88 36.67 20.75
CA MET A 827 -21.26 36.52 20.24
C MET A 827 -21.31 36.58 18.70
N ASP A 828 -20.48 37.40 18.07
CA ASP A 828 -20.39 37.50 16.60
C ASP A 828 -19.86 36.20 15.98
N SER A 829 -18.90 35.54 16.63
CA SER A 829 -18.38 34.24 16.18
C SER A 829 -19.44 33.13 16.23
N LEU A 830 -20.43 33.23 17.12
CA LEU A 830 -21.55 32.29 17.19
C LEU A 830 -22.61 32.57 16.11
N ALA A 831 -22.86 33.84 15.79
CA ALA A 831 -23.78 34.24 14.72
C ALA A 831 -23.29 33.78 13.33
N GLY A 832 -21.97 33.70 13.13
CA GLY A 832 -21.32 33.24 11.90
C GLY A 832 -21.33 31.73 11.64
N GLY A 833 -21.95 30.91 12.51
CA GLY A 833 -22.10 29.46 12.29
C GLY A 833 -20.87 28.60 12.65
N GLY A 834 -19.88 29.18 13.33
CA GLY A 834 -18.73 28.46 13.89
C GLY A 834 -17.45 29.29 13.93
N LEU A 835 -16.48 28.84 14.73
CA LEU A 835 -15.16 29.45 14.87
C LEU A 835 -14.18 28.82 13.88
N GLU A 836 -13.59 29.64 13.01
CA GLU A 836 -12.53 29.22 12.09
C GLU A 836 -11.14 29.51 12.67
N MET A 837 -10.28 28.49 12.67
CA MET A 837 -8.92 28.57 13.21
C MET A 837 -7.93 28.04 12.16
N PRO A 838 -7.36 28.90 11.30
CA PRO A 838 -6.31 28.50 10.35
C PRO A 838 -5.00 28.21 11.10
N PHE A 839 -4.29 27.15 10.70
CA PHE A 839 -3.03 26.74 11.33
C PHE A 839 -2.12 26.00 10.35
N ARG A 840 -0.83 25.93 10.70
CA ARG A 840 0.17 25.22 9.91
C ARG A 840 0.86 24.14 10.72
N LEU A 841 0.98 22.96 10.13
CA LEU A 841 1.86 21.89 10.63
C LEU A 841 3.16 21.89 9.82
N ALA A 842 4.28 22.07 10.51
CA ALA A 842 5.60 22.09 9.89
C ALA A 842 6.21 20.69 9.68
N GLU A 843 5.67 19.67 10.35
CA GLU A 843 6.21 18.32 10.39
C GLU A 843 5.08 17.28 10.36
N ASP A 844 5.35 16.10 9.82
CA ASP A 844 4.35 15.03 9.67
C ASP A 844 4.08 14.27 10.97
N GLY A 845 2.88 13.72 11.14
CA GLY A 845 2.56 12.81 12.25
C GLY A 845 2.28 13.50 13.60
N ASN A 846 2.01 14.81 13.58
CA ASN A 846 1.57 15.52 14.78
C ASN A 846 0.09 15.18 15.08
N ARG A 847 -0.24 14.86 16.32
CA ARG A 847 -1.65 14.78 16.76
C ARG A 847 -2.16 16.16 17.14
N LEU A 848 -3.47 16.34 17.15
CA LEU A 848 -4.08 17.64 17.47
C LEU A 848 -4.85 17.54 18.80
N GLU A 849 -4.78 18.62 19.57
CA GLU A 849 -5.53 18.84 20.80
C GLU A 849 -6.28 20.17 20.69
N LEU A 850 -7.61 20.12 20.80
CA LEU A 850 -8.45 21.32 20.93
C LEU A 850 -8.75 21.54 22.41
N ARG A 851 -8.50 22.76 22.91
CA ARG A 851 -8.87 23.20 24.25
C ARG A 851 -9.84 24.37 24.15
N LEU A 852 -11.01 24.25 24.76
CA LEU A 852 -11.95 25.35 24.91
C LEU A 852 -12.01 25.73 26.39
N SER A 853 -11.82 27.01 26.70
CA SER A 853 -11.98 27.57 28.04
C SER A 853 -13.10 28.61 28.00
N LEU A 854 -14.21 28.33 28.68
CA LEU A 854 -15.40 29.18 28.72
C LEU A 854 -15.48 29.93 30.05
N ALA A 855 -15.95 31.17 30.02
CA ALA A 855 -16.01 32.05 31.19
C ALA A 855 -17.09 31.64 32.21
N HIS A 856 -18.25 31.17 31.75
CA HIS A 856 -19.39 30.72 32.57
C HIS A 856 -20.06 29.48 31.95
N ASP A 857 -21.00 28.85 32.66
CA ASP A 857 -21.88 27.77 32.15
C ASP A 857 -22.90 28.33 31.14
N ALA A 858 -22.39 28.76 29.99
CA ALA A 858 -23.08 29.61 29.02
C ALA A 858 -24.10 28.88 28.11
N GLY A 859 -24.61 27.70 28.51
CA GLY A 859 -25.57 26.95 27.68
C GLY A 859 -25.09 26.68 26.25
N LEU A 860 -23.77 26.53 26.06
CA LEU A 860 -23.14 26.29 24.76
C LEU A 860 -23.11 24.79 24.45
N SER A 861 -23.59 24.41 23.27
CA SER A 861 -23.40 23.06 22.71
C SER A 861 -22.32 23.09 21.63
N LEU A 862 -21.41 22.11 21.71
CA LEU A 862 -20.45 21.82 20.65
C LEU A 862 -21.09 20.85 19.68
N GLU A 863 -21.54 21.33 18.52
CA GLU A 863 -22.24 20.51 17.54
C GLU A 863 -21.29 19.69 16.65
N GLY A 864 -20.03 20.14 16.53
CA GLY A 864 -19.01 19.36 15.82
C GLY A 864 -17.69 20.10 15.61
N LEU A 865 -16.67 19.33 15.27
CA LEU A 865 -15.35 19.81 14.89
C LEU A 865 -15.02 19.30 13.49
N ARG A 866 -14.59 20.19 12.58
CA ARG A 866 -14.04 19.79 11.28
C ARG A 866 -12.62 20.29 11.17
N VAL A 867 -11.69 19.43 10.76
CA VAL A 867 -10.33 19.83 10.42
C VAL A 867 -10.10 19.49 8.96
N GLY A 868 -9.70 20.46 8.13
CA GLY A 868 -9.51 20.23 6.69
C GLY A 868 -8.44 21.13 6.09
N ALA A 869 -8.04 20.84 4.84
CA ALA A 869 -7.05 21.63 4.13
C ALA A 869 -7.56 23.06 3.92
N ASP A 870 -6.71 24.04 4.18
CA ASP A 870 -7.01 25.43 3.87
C ASP A 870 -6.63 25.72 2.42
N ILE A 871 -7.63 25.69 1.53
CA ILE A 871 -7.45 25.86 0.09
C ILE A 871 -6.88 27.26 -0.23
N GLN A 872 -7.38 28.31 0.41
CA GLN A 872 -6.88 29.67 0.16
C GLN A 872 -5.45 29.85 0.66
N ALA A 873 -5.14 29.36 1.87
CA ALA A 873 -3.77 29.41 2.39
C ALA A 873 -2.80 28.58 1.53
N HIS A 874 -3.26 27.46 0.96
CA HIS A 874 -2.51 26.70 -0.03
C HIS A 874 -2.27 27.53 -1.30
N MET A 875 -3.29 28.19 -1.86
CA MET A 875 -3.13 29.03 -3.05
C MET A 875 -2.14 30.19 -2.82
N ARG A 876 -2.26 30.89 -1.68
CA ARG A 876 -1.30 31.93 -1.28
C ARG A 876 0.12 31.38 -1.15
N ARG A 877 0.28 30.13 -0.71
CA ARG A 877 1.58 29.45 -0.64
C ARG A 877 2.20 29.26 -2.02
N ILE A 878 1.42 28.86 -3.01
CA ILE A 878 1.87 28.72 -4.41
C ILE A 878 2.31 30.06 -4.98
N LEU A 879 1.56 31.13 -4.70
CA LEU A 879 1.91 32.49 -5.14
C LEU A 879 3.29 32.94 -4.63
N LEU A 880 3.75 32.45 -3.47
CA LEU A 880 5.10 32.76 -3.01
C LEU A 880 6.16 32.31 -4.03
N TRP A 881 6.03 31.10 -4.58
CA TRP A 881 7.00 30.59 -5.55
C TRP A 881 6.85 31.23 -6.93
N TYR A 882 5.62 31.60 -7.31
CA TYR A 882 5.34 32.36 -8.52
C TYR A 882 6.04 33.73 -8.51
N TYR A 883 5.79 34.56 -7.48
CA TYR A 883 6.39 35.89 -7.38
C TYR A 883 7.91 35.83 -7.19
N ASP A 884 8.41 34.83 -6.44
CA ASP A 884 9.85 34.61 -6.27
C ASP A 884 10.53 34.28 -7.61
N ALA A 885 9.92 33.40 -8.42
CA ALA A 885 10.44 33.08 -9.75
C ALA A 885 10.41 34.29 -10.67
N ARG A 886 9.28 35.01 -10.72
CA ARG A 886 9.11 36.20 -11.56
C ARG A 886 10.11 37.29 -11.21
N GLY A 887 10.30 37.57 -9.91
CA GLY A 887 11.27 38.55 -9.45
C GLY A 887 12.72 38.18 -9.79
N LEU A 888 13.10 36.91 -9.65
CA LEU A 888 14.45 36.44 -9.99
C LEU A 888 14.72 36.46 -11.51
N VAL A 889 13.73 36.09 -12.32
CA VAL A 889 13.84 36.13 -13.79
C VAL A 889 13.93 37.57 -14.28
N ALA A 890 13.05 38.46 -13.80
CA ALA A 890 13.08 39.88 -14.14
C ALA A 890 14.41 40.54 -13.74
N LEU A 891 14.92 40.25 -12.54
CA LEU A 891 16.23 40.73 -12.10
C LEU A 891 17.36 40.24 -13.03
N GLY A 892 17.34 38.97 -13.41
CA GLY A 892 18.34 38.42 -14.35
C GLY A 892 18.24 38.97 -15.78
N ALA A 893 17.06 39.44 -16.17
CA ALA A 893 16.81 40.09 -17.47
C ALA A 893 17.11 41.61 -17.46
N GLY A 894 17.48 42.20 -16.31
CA GLY A 894 17.67 43.64 -16.16
C GLY A 894 16.38 44.46 -16.03
N GLN A 895 15.23 43.80 -15.88
CA GLN A 895 13.92 44.42 -15.70
C GLN A 895 13.69 44.75 -14.22
N HIS A 896 14.47 45.71 -13.70
CA HIS A 896 14.54 45.95 -12.27
C HIS A 896 13.23 46.42 -11.63
N GLN A 897 12.39 47.19 -12.35
CA GLN A 897 11.10 47.62 -11.82
C GLN A 897 10.13 46.43 -11.63
N GLU A 898 10.01 45.54 -12.61
CA GLU A 898 9.18 44.35 -12.50
C GLU A 898 9.69 43.41 -11.38
N ALA A 899 11.01 43.34 -11.20
CA ALA A 899 11.59 42.58 -10.10
C ALA A 899 11.19 43.17 -8.72
N VAL A 900 11.17 44.50 -8.57
CA VAL A 900 10.69 45.16 -7.35
C VAL A 900 9.22 44.83 -7.10
N ASP A 901 8.35 44.98 -8.11
CA ASP A 901 6.92 44.74 -7.98
C ASP A 901 6.62 43.30 -7.55
N ALA A 902 7.31 42.32 -8.17
CA ALA A 902 7.17 40.91 -7.81
C ALA A 902 7.65 40.60 -6.38
N PHE A 903 8.81 41.12 -5.97
CA PHE A 903 9.30 40.89 -4.59
C PHE A 903 8.49 41.64 -3.54
N GLN A 904 7.89 42.79 -3.86
CA GLN A 904 6.96 43.48 -2.96
C GLN A 904 5.69 42.67 -2.76
N ALA A 905 5.06 42.19 -3.84
CA ALA A 905 3.90 41.30 -3.76
C ALA A 905 4.20 40.01 -2.95
N LEU A 906 5.41 39.47 -3.10
CA LEU A 906 5.89 38.33 -2.31
C LEU A 906 5.97 38.64 -0.80
N LEU A 907 6.45 39.82 -0.44
CA LEU A 907 6.57 40.25 0.96
C LEU A 907 5.22 40.67 1.57
N GLU A 908 4.28 41.16 0.77
CA GLU A 908 2.89 41.36 1.20
C GLU A 908 2.23 40.04 1.58
N LEU A 909 2.46 38.98 0.79
CA LEU A 909 1.97 37.63 1.10
C LEU A 909 2.69 36.98 2.28
N SER A 910 4.00 37.18 2.39
CA SER A 910 4.81 36.62 3.47
C SER A 910 5.94 37.58 3.88
N PRO A 911 5.69 38.46 4.88
CA PRO A 911 6.67 39.46 5.33
C PRO A 911 8.01 38.86 5.79
N GLY A 912 7.98 37.62 6.29
CA GLY A 912 9.15 36.88 6.75
C GLY A 912 9.93 36.13 5.66
N TYR A 913 9.63 36.31 4.37
CA TYR A 913 10.30 35.60 3.28
C TYR A 913 11.71 36.16 2.99
N ARG A 914 12.66 35.83 3.88
CA ARG A 914 14.04 36.35 3.87
C ARG A 914 14.75 36.24 2.53
N ALA A 915 14.45 35.19 1.77
CA ALA A 915 15.11 34.87 0.52
C ALA A 915 14.84 35.90 -0.61
N ALA A 916 13.91 36.84 -0.40
CA ALA A 916 13.63 37.97 -1.26
C ALA A 916 14.43 39.25 -0.92
N TYR A 917 14.96 39.39 0.30
CA TYR A 917 15.56 40.66 0.75
C TYR A 917 16.76 41.09 -0.10
N LEU A 918 17.71 40.18 -0.36
CA LEU A 918 18.91 40.51 -1.16
C LEU A 918 18.57 40.86 -2.64
N PRO A 919 17.78 40.03 -3.37
CA PRO A 919 17.33 40.39 -4.70
C PRO A 919 16.55 41.72 -4.76
N LEU A 920 15.63 41.96 -3.82
CA LEU A 920 14.85 43.20 -3.77
C LEU A 920 15.73 44.42 -3.51
N ALA A 921 16.65 44.34 -2.54
CA ALA A 921 17.59 45.42 -2.26
C ALA A 921 18.45 45.75 -3.48
N ARG A 922 18.88 44.73 -4.23
CA ARG A 922 19.61 44.94 -5.49
C ARG A 922 18.74 45.62 -6.53
N SER A 923 17.52 45.14 -6.77
CA SER A 923 16.62 45.77 -7.75
C SER A 923 16.29 47.23 -7.40
N LEU A 924 16.05 47.54 -6.12
CA LEU A 924 15.80 48.90 -5.64
C LEU A 924 17.01 49.83 -5.84
N LEU A 925 18.22 49.31 -5.66
CA LEU A 925 19.46 50.05 -5.90
C LEU A 925 19.60 50.42 -7.38
N GLU A 926 19.36 49.47 -8.29
CA GLU A 926 19.48 49.69 -9.74
C GLU A 926 18.44 50.70 -10.28
N ILE A 927 17.24 50.76 -9.70
CA ILE A 927 16.23 51.78 -10.06
C ILE A 927 16.42 53.12 -9.31
N GLY A 928 17.45 53.25 -8.47
CA GLY A 928 17.78 54.49 -7.75
C GLY A 928 16.94 54.77 -6.49
N LYS A 929 16.16 53.82 -5.98
CA LYS A 929 15.39 53.97 -4.71
C LYS A 929 16.28 53.67 -3.50
N LEU A 930 17.28 54.52 -3.26
CA LEU A 930 18.37 54.27 -2.30
C LEU A 930 17.90 54.08 -0.84
N ASP A 931 16.92 54.84 -0.38
CA ASP A 931 16.41 54.73 1.00
C ASP A 931 15.73 53.38 1.24
N GLN A 932 14.88 52.95 0.30
CA GLN A 932 14.20 51.66 0.37
C GLN A 932 15.22 50.52 0.25
N ALA A 933 16.20 50.65 -0.66
CA ALA A 933 17.27 49.67 -0.81
C ALA A 933 18.07 49.51 0.50
N THR A 934 18.33 50.62 1.21
CA THR A 934 19.03 50.61 2.51
C THR A 934 18.19 49.92 3.59
N GLN A 935 16.89 50.24 3.69
CA GLN A 935 15.98 49.58 4.63
C GLN A 935 15.94 48.06 4.42
N VAL A 936 15.78 47.62 3.16
CA VAL A 936 15.75 46.19 2.84
C VAL A 936 17.12 45.53 3.07
N THR A 937 18.22 46.24 2.83
CA THR A 937 19.58 45.75 3.13
C THR A 937 19.79 45.57 4.64
N ASN A 938 19.24 46.45 5.48
CA ASN A 938 19.26 46.27 6.94
C ASN A 938 18.51 45.00 7.36
N LEU A 939 17.32 44.76 6.80
CA LEU A 939 16.56 43.53 7.04
C LEU A 939 17.33 42.28 6.57
N ALA A 940 18.06 42.37 5.46
CA ALA A 940 18.93 41.31 4.99
C ALA A 940 20.10 41.05 5.95
N GLU A 941 20.74 42.09 6.47
CA GLU A 941 21.81 41.96 7.46
C GLU A 941 21.33 41.23 8.72
N GLU A 942 20.16 41.63 9.25
CA GLU A 942 19.54 40.99 10.40
C GLU A 942 19.15 39.55 10.10
N ALA A 943 18.54 39.28 8.94
CA ALA A 943 18.12 37.94 8.57
C ALA A 943 19.29 36.96 8.39
N TYR A 944 20.45 37.47 7.99
CA TYR A 944 21.62 36.70 7.58
C TYR A 944 22.85 36.89 8.48
N HIS A 945 22.67 37.41 9.70
CA HIS A 945 23.77 37.72 10.62
C HIS A 945 24.73 36.55 10.94
N SER A 946 24.31 35.31 10.72
CA SER A 946 25.13 34.09 10.90
C SER A 946 25.48 33.38 9.58
N PHE A 947 25.35 34.05 8.42
CA PHE A 947 25.54 33.44 7.11
C PHE A 947 26.60 34.21 6.32
N PRO A 948 27.90 33.85 6.43
CA PRO A 948 28.99 34.60 5.83
C PRO A 948 28.82 34.85 4.33
N ASP A 949 28.37 33.84 3.57
CA ASP A 949 28.18 33.96 2.11
C ASP A 949 27.09 34.99 1.74
N ARG A 950 26.08 35.15 2.60
CA ARG A 950 25.02 36.15 2.43
C ARG A 950 25.47 37.52 2.93
N LEU A 951 26.22 37.59 4.02
CA LEU A 951 26.79 38.84 4.52
C LEU A 951 27.78 39.48 3.55
N ILE A 952 28.52 38.69 2.76
CA ILE A 952 29.34 39.22 1.66
C ILE A 952 28.47 40.00 0.66
N GLN A 953 27.29 39.46 0.31
CA GLN A 953 26.34 40.14 -0.59
C GLN A 953 25.76 41.40 0.05
N VAL A 954 25.42 41.35 1.34
CA VAL A 954 24.98 42.54 2.12
C VAL A 954 26.06 43.62 2.11
N GLY A 955 27.32 43.26 2.36
CA GLY A 955 28.45 44.20 2.32
C GLY A 955 28.63 44.82 0.93
N GLY A 956 28.48 44.03 -0.13
CA GLY A 956 28.47 44.53 -1.51
C GLY A 956 27.38 45.58 -1.74
N LEU A 957 26.16 45.34 -1.25
CA LEU A 957 25.07 46.32 -1.33
C LEU A 957 25.38 47.61 -0.56
N TYR A 958 25.88 47.53 0.69
CA TYR A 958 26.24 48.75 1.43
C TYR A 958 27.39 49.52 0.79
N LYS A 959 28.34 48.83 0.16
CA LYS A 959 29.41 49.47 -0.61
C LYS A 959 28.83 50.25 -1.78
N ASP A 960 27.93 49.65 -2.55
CA ASP A 960 27.29 50.28 -3.71
C ASP A 960 26.37 51.45 -3.28
N LEU A 961 25.67 51.32 -2.15
CA LEU A 961 24.88 52.39 -1.52
C LEU A 961 25.73 53.47 -0.82
N ARG A 962 27.05 53.30 -0.73
CA ARG A 962 27.99 54.20 -0.05
C ARG A 962 27.75 54.37 1.47
N HIS A 963 27.15 53.38 2.13
CA HIS A 963 26.95 53.35 3.59
C HIS A 963 28.17 52.77 4.31
N LYS A 964 29.22 53.58 4.51
CA LYS A 964 30.51 53.16 5.07
C LYS A 964 30.41 52.53 6.47
N ASP A 965 29.61 53.10 7.37
CA ASP A 965 29.49 52.60 8.75
C ASP A 965 28.81 51.23 8.79
N ALA A 966 27.80 51.02 7.95
CA ALA A 966 27.13 49.74 7.81
C ALA A 966 28.04 48.68 7.19
N LEU A 967 28.83 49.06 6.17
CA LEU A 967 29.86 48.20 5.59
C LEU A 967 30.89 47.77 6.64
N ALA A 968 31.43 48.71 7.42
CA ALA A 968 32.40 48.41 8.48
C ALA A 968 31.83 47.46 9.55
N ARG A 969 30.55 47.63 9.90
CA ARG A 969 29.83 46.71 10.81
C ARG A 969 29.72 45.30 10.23
N VAL A 970 29.36 45.16 8.96
CA VAL A 970 29.27 43.85 8.28
C VAL A 970 30.64 43.21 8.14
N GLU A 971 31.68 43.96 7.79
CA GLU A 971 33.06 43.48 7.72
C GLU A 971 33.56 42.98 9.08
N LYS A 972 33.28 43.72 10.16
CA LYS A 972 33.58 43.28 11.53
C LYS A 972 32.89 41.96 11.87
N ARG A 973 31.61 41.80 11.49
CA ARG A 973 30.86 40.56 11.72
C ARG A 973 31.38 39.40 10.85
N LEU A 974 31.74 39.65 9.60
CA LEU A 974 32.38 38.67 8.73
C LEU A 974 33.73 38.21 9.31
N GLY A 975 34.53 39.14 9.85
CA GLY A 975 35.75 38.82 10.58
C GLY A 975 35.49 37.90 11.78
N HIS A 976 34.43 38.17 12.55
CA HIS A 976 34.04 37.34 13.70
C HIS A 976 33.53 35.94 13.31
N LEU A 977 33.12 35.71 12.06
CA LEU A 977 32.63 34.40 11.58
C LEU A 977 33.66 33.66 10.71
N ARG A 978 34.87 34.20 10.56
CA ARG A 978 35.93 33.60 9.75
C ARG A 978 37.09 33.17 10.64
N PRO A 979 37.54 31.90 10.54
CA PRO A 979 38.73 31.48 11.25
C PRO A 979 39.98 32.13 10.65
N SER A 980 40.93 32.49 11.51
CA SER A 980 42.27 32.95 11.10
C SER A 980 43.10 31.79 10.56
N LEU A 981 42.95 30.60 11.14
CA LEU A 981 43.61 29.37 10.70
C LEU A 981 42.56 28.42 10.08
N LYS A 982 42.65 28.19 8.78
CA LYS A 982 41.72 27.31 8.06
C LYS A 982 42.04 25.84 8.33
N ARG A 983 41.01 25.07 8.68
CA ARG A 983 41.07 23.61 8.84
C ARG A 983 39.70 23.05 8.44
N VAL A 984 39.42 23.07 7.14
CA VAL A 984 38.10 22.73 6.62
C VAL A 984 37.94 21.22 6.62
N SER A 985 36.93 20.70 7.31
CA SER A 985 36.61 19.28 7.33
C SER A 985 35.11 19.07 7.53
N ARG A 986 34.56 18.07 6.83
CA ARG A 986 33.12 17.80 6.78
C ARG A 986 32.81 16.49 7.47
N PHE A 987 31.83 16.52 8.37
CA PHE A 987 31.25 15.34 9.00
C PHE A 987 30.03 14.86 8.23
N ASP A 988 29.77 13.55 8.28
CA ASP A 988 28.70 12.87 7.51
C ASP A 988 27.30 13.45 7.77
N ASP A 989 27.03 13.87 9.01
CA ASP A 989 25.70 14.30 9.45
C ASP A 989 25.54 15.84 9.58
N GLY A 990 25.97 16.57 8.56
CA GLY A 990 25.49 17.94 8.34
C GLY A 990 26.27 19.08 8.97
N MET A 991 27.40 18.79 9.63
CA MET A 991 28.32 19.79 10.18
C MET A 991 29.68 19.79 9.49
N SER A 992 30.32 20.96 9.46
CA SER A 992 31.70 21.15 9.02
C SER A 992 32.45 22.02 10.01
N LEU A 993 33.69 21.65 10.35
CA LEU A 993 34.63 22.60 10.94
C LEU A 993 35.24 23.42 9.80
N LEU A 994 35.25 24.75 9.92
CA LEU A 994 35.88 25.66 8.95
C LEU A 994 37.33 25.94 9.31
N GLY A 995 37.65 25.94 10.60
CA GLY A 995 38.94 26.33 11.14
C GLY A 995 38.83 26.76 12.60
N TYR A 996 39.90 27.38 13.08
CA TYR A 996 40.03 27.79 14.46
C TYR A 996 40.85 29.08 14.62
N ASP A 997 40.73 29.72 15.77
CA ASP A 997 41.70 30.71 16.25
C ASP A 997 42.39 30.18 17.51
N LEU A 998 43.70 30.45 17.59
CA LEU A 998 44.52 30.09 18.74
C LEU A 998 45.45 31.26 19.06
N PRO A 999 45.02 32.22 19.91
CA PRO A 999 45.82 33.43 20.20
C PRO A 999 47.20 33.12 20.78
N LYS A 1000 47.31 32.03 21.56
CA LYS A 1000 48.57 31.51 22.09
C LYS A 1000 48.56 30.00 21.99
N ASN A 1001 49.61 29.42 21.44
CA ASN A 1001 49.83 27.97 21.39
C ASN A 1001 50.68 27.45 22.56
N LYS A 1002 51.00 28.31 23.54
CA LYS A 1002 51.73 27.95 24.76
C LYS A 1002 50.93 28.32 26.01
N VAL A 1003 50.91 27.44 27.00
CA VAL A 1003 50.17 27.62 28.26
C VAL A 1003 50.91 26.98 29.43
N LYS A 1004 50.90 27.61 30.61
CA LYS A 1004 51.45 27.01 31.84
C LYS A 1004 50.40 26.10 32.51
N PRO A 1005 50.78 25.04 33.23
CA PRO A 1005 49.87 24.31 34.12
C PRO A 1005 49.13 25.27 35.06
N GLY A 1006 47.83 25.08 35.24
CA GLY A 1006 46.95 26.01 35.97
C GLY A 1006 46.47 27.23 35.16
N GLY A 1007 47.03 27.43 33.96
CA GLY A 1007 46.64 28.51 33.04
C GLY A 1007 45.37 28.19 32.24
N LYS A 1008 44.90 29.20 31.49
CA LYS A 1008 43.78 29.07 30.55
C LYS A 1008 44.29 29.14 29.12
N LEU A 1009 43.81 28.23 28.28
CA LEU A 1009 44.05 28.20 26.85
C LEU A 1009 42.77 28.62 26.12
N GLU A 1010 42.84 29.73 25.38
CA GLU A 1010 41.73 30.21 24.57
C GLU A 1010 41.76 29.55 23.18
N VAL A 1011 40.66 28.90 22.80
CA VAL A 1011 40.49 28.23 21.51
C VAL A 1011 39.14 28.64 20.94
N ASN A 1012 39.10 29.19 19.73
CA ASN A 1012 37.84 29.49 19.07
C ASN A 1012 37.61 28.52 17.91
N LEU A 1013 36.47 27.84 17.87
CA LEU A 1013 36.10 26.90 16.81
C LEU A 1013 35.00 27.48 15.92
N TYR A 1014 35.12 27.27 14.62
CA TYR A 1014 34.17 27.80 13.63
C TYR A 1014 33.45 26.67 12.94
N TRP A 1015 32.17 26.51 13.24
CA TRP A 1015 31.32 25.45 12.73
C TRP A 1015 30.37 25.97 11.66
N ARG A 1016 30.15 25.19 10.60
CA ARG A 1016 29.15 25.46 9.56
C ARG A 1016 28.21 24.28 9.41
N ALA A 1017 26.91 24.53 9.49
CA ALA A 1017 25.92 23.54 9.08
C ALA A 1017 25.83 23.54 7.54
N TRP A 1018 26.03 22.40 6.89
CA TRP A 1018 25.91 22.27 5.42
C TRP A 1018 24.56 21.67 4.99
N GLN A 1019 23.80 21.15 5.95
CA GLN A 1019 22.38 20.77 5.82
C GLN A 1019 21.71 20.94 7.20
N ALA A 1020 20.42 20.60 7.32
CA ALA A 1020 19.79 20.52 8.63
C ALA A 1020 20.47 19.43 9.47
N VAL A 1021 20.92 19.79 10.68
CA VAL A 1021 21.65 18.86 11.55
C VAL A 1021 20.62 17.94 12.25
N PRO A 1022 20.74 16.61 12.12
CA PRO A 1022 19.71 15.70 12.59
C PRO A 1022 19.73 15.48 14.11
N VAL A 1023 20.88 15.71 14.76
CA VAL A 1023 21.11 15.45 16.19
C VAL A 1023 21.83 16.63 16.84
N ASP A 1024 21.56 16.84 18.12
CA ASP A 1024 22.35 17.75 18.96
C ASP A 1024 23.64 17.06 19.41
N TYR A 1025 24.64 17.05 18.53
CA TYR A 1025 25.91 16.36 18.78
C TYR A 1025 26.65 16.94 19.98
N THR A 1026 27.37 16.08 20.70
CA THR A 1026 28.36 16.52 21.67
C THR A 1026 29.68 16.75 20.91
N ILE A 1027 30.23 17.94 21.06
CA ILE A 1027 31.54 18.30 20.54
C ILE A 1027 32.55 17.79 21.56
N PHE A 1028 33.40 16.84 21.16
CA PHE A 1028 34.53 16.48 21.99
C PHE A 1028 35.74 17.33 21.61
N VAL A 1029 36.41 17.84 22.65
CA VAL A 1029 37.61 18.66 22.52
C VAL A 1029 38.63 18.09 23.49
N HIS A 1030 39.66 17.45 22.95
CA HIS A 1030 40.65 16.76 23.74
C HIS A 1030 42.05 17.33 23.53
N LEU A 1031 42.85 17.37 24.60
CA LEU A 1031 44.30 17.58 24.51
C LEU A 1031 44.99 16.25 24.82
N VAL A 1032 45.67 15.68 23.83
CA VAL A 1032 46.33 14.37 23.91
C VAL A 1032 47.84 14.56 24.01
N GLY A 1033 48.48 14.13 25.10
CA GLY A 1033 49.92 14.34 25.31
C GLY A 1033 50.54 13.43 26.39
N PRO A 1034 51.74 13.79 26.89
CA PRO A 1034 52.56 12.93 27.77
C PRO A 1034 51.88 12.46 29.07
N GLY A 1035 50.90 13.21 29.57
CA GLY A 1035 50.10 12.87 30.75
C GLY A 1035 48.73 12.24 30.48
N GLY A 1036 48.44 11.83 29.25
CA GLY A 1036 47.13 11.28 28.84
C GLY A 1036 46.23 12.31 28.14
N VAL A 1037 44.92 12.10 28.22
CA VAL A 1037 43.91 12.91 27.53
C VAL A 1037 43.22 13.85 28.53
N LEU A 1038 43.26 15.16 28.26
CA LEU A 1038 42.41 16.14 28.94
C LEU A 1038 41.13 16.31 28.13
N ASN A 1039 39.97 16.10 28.75
CA ASN A 1039 38.66 16.16 28.09
C ASN A 1039 37.94 17.48 28.41
N TYR A 1040 37.40 18.13 27.38
CA TYR A 1040 36.65 19.38 27.46
C TYR A 1040 35.35 19.30 26.64
N ASP A 1041 34.69 18.15 26.68
CA ASP A 1041 33.51 17.88 25.86
C ASP A 1041 32.31 18.72 26.31
N HIS A 1042 31.56 19.20 25.33
CA HIS A 1042 30.41 20.07 25.58
C HIS A 1042 29.41 19.99 24.42
N ARG A 1043 28.21 20.52 24.64
CA ARG A 1043 27.27 20.81 23.57
C ARG A 1043 27.52 22.20 23.02
N LEU A 1044 27.08 22.45 21.79
CA LEU A 1044 27.25 23.74 21.11
C LEU A 1044 26.86 24.92 22.03
N GLU A 1045 27.75 25.93 22.10
CA GLU A 1045 27.58 27.09 22.99
C GLU A 1045 27.35 26.68 24.47
N ARG A 1046 28.01 25.61 24.93
CA ARG A 1046 27.84 25.01 26.27
C ARG A 1046 26.39 24.61 26.58
N GLY A 1047 25.62 24.26 25.55
CA GLY A 1047 24.24 23.77 25.67
C GLY A 1047 23.17 24.86 25.71
N SER A 1048 23.53 26.15 25.55
CA SER A 1048 22.51 27.21 25.35
C SER A 1048 21.79 27.08 24.00
N ARG A 1049 22.38 26.32 23.07
CA ARG A 1049 21.85 26.16 21.72
C ARG A 1049 22.00 24.73 21.23
N SER A 1050 20.91 24.19 20.68
CA SER A 1050 20.94 22.87 20.01
C SER A 1050 21.44 23.00 18.58
N MET A 1051 22.31 22.07 18.15
CA MET A 1051 22.76 22.00 16.75
C MET A 1051 21.60 21.77 15.76
N THR A 1052 20.52 21.10 16.19
CA THR A 1052 19.34 20.87 15.35
C THR A 1052 18.61 22.15 14.93
N THR A 1053 18.91 23.27 15.59
CA THR A 1053 18.35 24.59 15.23
C THR A 1053 19.11 25.29 14.10
N LEU A 1054 20.29 24.78 13.72
CA LEU A 1054 21.13 25.37 12.69
C LEU A 1054 20.57 25.11 11.30
N ARG A 1055 20.62 26.14 10.46
CA ARG A 1055 20.20 26.07 9.05
C ARG A 1055 21.41 25.87 8.14
N ALA A 1056 21.19 25.27 6.97
CA ALA A 1056 22.23 25.11 5.96
C ALA A 1056 22.88 26.47 5.59
N GLY A 1057 24.21 26.51 5.59
CA GLY A 1057 25.03 27.70 5.37
C GLY A 1057 25.28 28.55 6.62
N GLN A 1058 24.62 28.25 7.74
CA GLN A 1058 24.81 28.99 8.98
C GLN A 1058 26.17 28.64 9.61
N VAL A 1059 26.89 29.67 10.04
CA VAL A 1059 28.16 29.57 10.75
C VAL A 1059 27.98 30.01 12.20
N VAL A 1060 28.53 29.22 13.12
CA VAL A 1060 28.59 29.50 14.55
C VAL A 1060 30.05 29.50 14.98
N ARG A 1061 30.44 30.53 15.72
CA ARG A 1061 31.73 30.61 16.39
C ARG A 1061 31.54 30.21 17.84
N GLU A 1062 32.44 29.39 18.34
CA GLU A 1062 32.45 28.92 19.70
C GLU A 1062 33.75 29.33 20.39
N ASP A 1063 33.62 30.11 21.47
CA ASP A 1063 34.75 30.62 22.25
C ASP A 1063 34.99 29.73 23.48
N LEU A 1064 36.08 28.96 23.47
CA LEU A 1064 36.45 28.00 24.51
C LEU A 1064 37.63 28.51 25.34
N SER A 1065 37.44 28.55 26.65
CA SER A 1065 38.50 28.85 27.61
C SER A 1065 38.83 27.57 28.39
N LEU A 1066 39.80 26.81 27.89
CA LEU A 1066 40.19 25.50 28.41
C LEU A 1066 41.13 25.70 29.61
N THR A 1067 40.69 25.32 30.80
CA THR A 1067 41.54 25.42 32.02
C THR A 1067 42.46 24.21 32.07
N ILE A 1068 43.77 24.43 32.05
CA ILE A 1068 44.78 23.38 32.13
C ILE A 1068 45.01 23.04 33.60
N PRO A 1069 44.85 21.78 34.04
CA PRO A 1069 45.09 21.40 35.42
C PRO A 1069 46.50 21.78 35.91
N PRO A 1070 46.67 22.22 37.17
CA PRO A 1070 47.99 22.56 37.72
C PRO A 1070 49.01 21.41 37.72
N GLY A 1071 48.53 20.16 37.73
CA GLY A 1071 49.36 18.95 37.68
C GLY A 1071 49.65 18.41 36.27
N THR A 1072 49.26 19.13 35.21
CA THR A 1072 49.50 18.69 33.83
C THR A 1072 50.99 18.66 33.53
N GLN A 1073 51.48 17.52 33.03
CA GLN A 1073 52.89 17.36 32.67
C GLN A 1073 53.29 18.32 31.54
N PRO A 1074 54.44 18.99 31.61
CA PRO A 1074 54.96 19.80 30.51
C PRO A 1074 55.23 18.96 29.26
N GLY A 1075 54.95 19.50 28.07
CA GLY A 1075 55.18 18.81 26.80
C GLY A 1075 54.23 19.26 25.69
N ALA A 1076 54.34 18.61 24.53
CA ALA A 1076 53.48 18.88 23.38
C ALA A 1076 52.18 18.05 23.47
N TYR A 1077 51.04 18.73 23.46
CA TYR A 1077 49.71 18.14 23.42
C TYR A 1077 49.04 18.40 22.06
N THR A 1078 48.48 17.38 21.44
CA THR A 1078 47.68 17.53 20.21
C THR A 1078 46.25 17.86 20.58
N LEU A 1079 45.72 18.97 20.06
CA LEU A 1079 44.30 19.32 20.13
C LEU A 1079 43.53 18.48 19.11
N THR A 1080 42.63 17.62 19.58
CA THR A 1080 41.73 16.87 18.72
C THR A 1080 40.28 17.26 18.93
N VAL A 1081 39.54 17.43 17.85
CA VAL A 1081 38.13 17.84 17.87
C VAL A 1081 37.30 16.87 17.06
N GLY A 1082 36.08 16.57 17.52
CA GLY A 1082 35.10 15.92 16.67
C GLY A 1082 33.71 15.95 17.27
N LEU A 1083 32.80 15.24 16.62
CA LEU A 1083 31.40 15.17 17.00
C LEU A 1083 31.07 13.74 17.37
N TRP A 1084 30.32 13.54 18.44
CA TRP A 1084 29.80 12.23 18.77
C TRP A 1084 28.34 12.30 19.21
N ASP A 1085 27.63 11.22 18.95
CA ASP A 1085 26.21 11.11 19.23
C ASP A 1085 25.97 10.53 20.64
N PRO A 1086 25.34 11.28 21.56
CA PRO A 1086 25.05 10.80 22.91
C PRO A 1086 24.04 9.65 22.98
N ALA A 1087 23.20 9.45 21.95
CA ALA A 1087 22.14 8.44 21.92
C ALA A 1087 22.57 7.09 21.34
N VAL A 1088 23.63 7.06 20.52
CA VAL A 1088 24.10 5.84 19.82
C VAL A 1088 25.38 5.26 20.46
N ALA A 1089 26.05 6.01 21.33
CA ALA A 1089 27.17 5.66 22.20
C ALA A 1089 28.12 4.53 21.74
N SER A 1090 29.22 4.93 21.09
CA SER A 1090 30.60 4.48 21.40
C SER A 1090 31.64 5.07 20.42
N GLU A 1091 31.20 5.67 19.30
CA GLU A 1091 32.11 6.18 18.29
C GLU A 1091 31.75 7.58 17.82
N ALA A 1092 32.78 8.37 17.51
CA ALA A 1092 32.63 9.68 16.90
C ALA A 1092 32.20 9.60 15.42
N LEU A 1093 31.55 10.67 14.95
CA LEU A 1093 31.12 10.83 13.57
C LEU A 1093 32.33 10.80 12.62
N PRO A 1094 32.25 10.07 11.50
CA PRO A 1094 33.32 10.05 10.52
C PRO A 1094 33.43 11.39 9.80
N VAL A 1095 34.67 11.75 9.48
CA VAL A 1095 35.01 12.85 8.59
C VAL A 1095 34.94 12.32 7.16
N ILE A 1096 34.06 12.88 6.34
CA ILE A 1096 33.81 12.46 4.95
C ILE A 1096 34.62 13.26 3.92
N GLU A 1097 35.02 14.49 4.26
CA GLU A 1097 35.84 15.35 3.39
C GLU A 1097 36.83 16.16 4.25
N GLY A 1098 38.06 16.35 3.78
CA GLY A 1098 39.13 17.09 4.48
C GLY A 1098 40.43 16.29 4.61
N GLU A 1099 41.47 16.87 5.21
CA GLU A 1099 42.78 16.20 5.42
C GLU A 1099 42.67 14.95 6.31
N ASP A 1100 41.68 14.91 7.19
CA ASP A 1100 41.40 13.81 8.11
C ASP A 1100 40.27 12.88 7.60
N ALA A 1101 39.95 12.89 6.29
CA ALA A 1101 38.90 12.05 5.73
C ALA A 1101 39.13 10.55 6.03
N GLY A 1102 38.08 9.86 6.47
CA GLY A 1102 38.14 8.47 6.93
C GLY A 1102 38.51 8.31 8.42
N ARG A 1103 38.96 9.37 9.11
CA ARG A 1103 39.10 9.40 10.57
C ARG A 1103 37.77 9.79 11.23
N ARG A 1104 37.73 9.72 12.57
CA ARG A 1104 36.57 10.11 13.40
C ARG A 1104 36.84 11.32 14.30
N HIS A 1105 38.01 11.93 14.16
CA HIS A 1105 38.41 13.14 14.84
C HIS A 1105 39.33 13.93 13.92
N LEU A 1106 39.43 15.23 14.18
CA LEU A 1106 40.32 16.16 13.51
C LEU A 1106 41.50 16.45 14.43
N GLU A 1107 42.72 16.24 13.96
CA GLU A 1107 43.92 16.73 14.64
C GLU A 1107 44.13 18.20 14.26
N VAL A 1108 43.76 19.12 15.16
CA VAL A 1108 43.68 20.56 14.84
C VAL A 1108 45.07 21.20 14.84
N THR A 1109 45.82 21.03 15.93
CA THR A 1109 47.17 21.60 16.10
C THR A 1109 47.88 21.05 17.34
N LYS A 1110 49.14 21.44 17.55
CA LYS A 1110 49.91 21.13 18.77
C LYS A 1110 49.99 22.35 19.69
N ILE A 1111 49.81 22.11 20.98
CA ILE A 1111 49.90 23.09 22.06
C ILE A 1111 51.06 22.69 22.99
N GLU A 1112 51.87 23.66 23.38
CA GLU A 1112 53.00 23.46 24.27
C GLU A 1112 52.61 23.82 25.71
N VAL A 1113 52.61 22.83 26.59
CA VAL A 1113 52.47 23.06 28.03
C VAL A 1113 53.86 23.30 28.60
N SER A 1114 54.16 24.52 29.02
CA SER A 1114 55.49 24.90 29.51
C SER A 1114 55.72 24.44 30.96
N ALA A 1115 56.97 24.19 31.33
CA ALA A 1115 57.31 23.87 32.72
C ALA A 1115 56.90 25.02 33.65
N PRO A 1116 56.36 24.73 34.85
CA PRO A 1116 56.14 25.77 35.85
C PRO A 1116 57.48 26.46 36.14
N GLU A 1117 57.50 27.79 36.11
CA GLU A 1117 58.70 28.56 36.48
C GLU A 1117 59.10 28.15 37.90
N ALA A 1118 60.30 27.59 38.06
CA ALA A 1118 60.89 27.39 39.37
C ALA A 1118 61.06 28.77 40.00
N ASN A 1119 60.25 29.06 41.02
CA ASN A 1119 60.29 30.32 41.74
C ASN A 1119 61.69 30.49 42.36
N PRO A 1120 62.53 31.45 41.91
CA PRO A 1120 63.84 31.64 42.49
C PRO A 1120 63.66 32.55 43.71
N LYS A 1121 63.22 31.99 44.84
CA LYS A 1121 63.41 32.49 46.22
C LYS A 1121 62.69 31.58 47.23
N LYS A 1122 63.47 30.68 47.84
CA LYS A 1122 63.44 30.44 49.28
C LYS A 1122 64.82 30.79 49.82
#